data_AF-A0AAN8J8B6-F1
#
_entry.id   AF-A0AAN8J8B6-F1
#
_cell.length_a   1.000
_cell.length_b   1.000
_cell.length_c   1.000
_cell.angle_alpha   90.00
_cell.angle_beta   90.00
_cell.angle_gamma   90.00
#
_symmetry.space_group_name_H-M   'P 1'
#
loop_
_entity.id
_entity.type
_entity.pdbx_description
1 polymer ?
#
loop_
_entity_poly.entity_id
_entity_poly.type
_entity_poly.pdbx_seq_one_letter_code
_entity_poly.pdbx_strand_id
1 'polypeptide(L)'
;MADIQEIVMTAVNQNGKSRMRLERKLKKDIDISQVHHIAGGPYKGILVNKTATSMDTVRPAEGRLEFLAYIRDKENGNGGSNQDYWTLRFWFPQLSLINKNRVMSDYFRELVNPKNMPKNYIGFVKRALVVLREFDQIQRVELEVEETQEPALDDSFGPIQTFISVFTPESFTYQFVPEVTVSNKTFLSFGIKASQDAHIALSAIYGDVDRKTYEVVLGADGNKASYIRDGSLGATKAEAKTVNIIRDDDFRYFWISWKDHRVEVGRGTVNGQERFMTWVVPENRRFNVNCISVATSRKSKGEWEFTEIMDEYPEENKVKQPDPEKEARRAKVKIQILWIAKKQRMLQCLEDAYPNTIKTTNIFQLCKIRQGDVISAAVVLKDLQKRGLIREITAGEWVRIPLEEEANRHEVKIVQKLPQMSERDEPKIAIITALYCEKLAVDAMVEDKITYIQHMKGSEGESQVYTLGRIGKSVVVSTKISRQADKQNDLTAAETVSKLLETFIQVKHVLLVGVGGAVPSYNNYNKHVRLGDVVVSVPRDNGAIYIYCSKIDKVPNSLRYNYSAKEYRPRDQTLINATESLRHQAETRIRGAKPWETYMEEAMDILKGQESNFHRPSIRTDRLYFTKQDRTVIQCDHPRPTDPTYKDGQTRISYGAVAAGKLVAYTPDLRLDFANSNDIKCFDSGFNSILDRLDGSKKESYLFIRGMSDYVDGSKKEWQCYASLVAAAYMKALILTL
;
A
#
# COMPACT_ATOMS: atom_id res chain seq x y z
N MET A 1 -8.59 28.48 -2.67
CA MET A 1 -7.55 29.19 -1.89
C MET A 1 -7.01 28.20 -0.87
N ALA A 2 -5.70 27.98 -0.80
CA ALA A 2 -5.11 27.10 0.20
C ALA A 2 -5.34 27.69 1.60
N ASP A 3 -5.87 26.91 2.54
CA ASP A 3 -6.07 27.36 3.93
C ASP A 3 -4.69 27.71 4.53
N ILE A 4 -4.50 28.95 4.94
CA ILE A 4 -3.25 29.46 5.53
C ILE A 4 -3.10 28.89 6.95
N GLN A 5 -1.98 28.20 7.21
CA GLN A 5 -1.59 27.73 8.54
C GLN A 5 -0.66 28.73 9.22
N GLU A 6 -0.87 28.97 10.52
CA GLU A 6 -0.03 29.82 11.36
C GLU A 6 0.58 28.99 12.50
N ILE A 7 1.76 29.40 13.00
CA ILE A 7 2.42 28.71 14.13
C ILE A 7 1.97 29.39 15.43
N VAL A 8 1.46 28.57 16.34
CA VAL A 8 0.99 29.00 17.67
C VAL A 8 1.91 28.42 18.74
N MET A 9 2.33 29.26 19.68
CA MET A 9 3.06 28.86 20.89
C MET A 9 2.14 28.96 22.10
N THR A 10 2.06 27.89 22.88
CA THR A 10 1.36 27.87 24.18
C THR A 10 2.33 27.37 25.26
N ALA A 11 2.45 28.11 26.37
CA ALA A 11 3.29 27.74 27.50
C ALA A 11 2.45 27.34 28.70
N VAL A 12 2.90 26.33 29.45
CA VAL A 12 2.30 25.87 30.71
C VAL A 12 3.42 25.60 31.70
N ASN A 13 3.22 26.02 32.94
CA ASN A 13 4.07 25.65 34.07
C ASN A 13 3.23 24.82 35.04
N GLN A 14 3.58 23.55 35.23
CA GLN A 14 2.91 22.64 36.18
C GLN A 14 3.97 21.83 36.93
N ASN A 15 3.88 21.81 38.27
CA ASN A 15 4.69 20.95 39.15
C ASN A 15 6.22 21.04 38.93
N GLY A 16 6.77 22.25 38.74
CA GLY A 16 8.21 22.44 38.54
C GLY A 16 8.73 22.09 37.14
N LYS A 17 7.86 21.67 36.21
CA LYS A 17 8.19 21.45 34.80
C LYS A 17 7.63 22.57 33.94
N SER A 18 8.51 23.20 33.15
CA SER A 18 8.10 24.17 32.14
C SER A 18 7.92 23.46 30.80
N ARG A 19 6.70 23.52 30.25
CA ARG A 19 6.36 22.93 28.95
C ARG A 19 5.91 23.98 27.96
N MET A 20 6.45 23.91 26.75
CA MET A 20 6.14 24.83 25.66
C MET A 20 5.72 24.03 24.42
N ARG A 21 4.48 24.23 23.97
CA ARG A 21 3.92 23.60 22.79
C ARG A 21 4.00 24.56 21.60
N LEU A 22 4.65 24.12 20.55
CA LEU A 22 4.80 24.81 19.28
C LEU A 22 4.04 24.03 18.22
N GLU A 23 2.98 24.58 17.64
CA GLU A 23 2.12 23.82 16.73
C GLU A 23 1.60 24.64 15.54
N ARG A 24 1.40 23.96 14.41
CA ARG A 24 0.76 24.52 13.23
C ARG A 24 -0.76 24.38 13.34
N LYS A 25 -1.48 25.49 13.27
CA LYS A 25 -2.95 25.54 13.31
C LYS A 25 -3.50 26.26 12.08
N LEU A 26 -4.63 25.81 11.56
CA LEU A 26 -5.34 26.55 10.51
C LEU A 26 -5.88 27.84 11.14
N LYS A 27 -5.85 28.95 10.40
CA LYS A 27 -6.28 30.25 10.92
C LYS A 27 -7.69 30.26 11.56
N LYS A 28 -8.59 29.42 11.06
CA LYS A 28 -9.96 29.24 11.58
C LYS A 28 -10.03 28.52 12.94
N ASP A 29 -9.00 27.73 13.27
CA ASP A 29 -8.91 26.93 14.50
C ASP A 29 -8.14 27.66 15.61
N ILE A 30 -7.80 28.93 15.39
CA ILE A 30 -7.05 29.77 16.34
C ILE A 30 -8.04 30.61 17.13
N ASP A 31 -8.08 30.39 18.44
CA ASP A 31 -8.82 31.24 19.35
C ASP A 31 -8.06 32.57 19.55
N ILE A 32 -8.51 33.60 18.86
CA ILE A 32 -7.91 34.94 18.87
C ILE A 32 -7.96 35.55 20.29
N SER A 33 -8.90 35.16 21.14
CA SER A 33 -9.02 35.69 22.51
C SER A 33 -7.86 35.25 23.43
N GLN A 34 -7.21 34.14 23.07
CA GLN A 34 -6.07 33.57 23.79
C GLN A 34 -4.74 34.14 23.29
N VAL A 35 -4.69 34.77 22.12
CA VAL A 35 -3.46 35.34 21.56
C VAL A 35 -3.08 36.59 22.35
N HIS A 36 -1.96 36.51 23.06
CA HIS A 36 -1.38 37.61 23.82
C HIS A 36 -0.47 38.49 22.94
N HIS A 37 0.27 37.89 22.02
CA HIS A 37 1.26 38.61 21.21
C HIS A 37 1.41 38.01 19.81
N ILE A 38 1.53 38.88 18.80
CA ILE A 38 1.91 38.51 17.42
C ILE A 38 3.34 38.97 17.21
N ALA A 39 4.24 38.03 16.98
CA ALA A 39 5.66 38.34 16.87
C ALA A 39 5.96 39.18 15.61
N GLY A 40 6.88 40.14 15.72
CA GLY A 40 7.34 41.02 14.64
C GLY A 40 8.71 40.64 14.05
N GLY A 41 9.15 41.38 13.03
CA GLY A 41 10.49 41.22 12.42
C GLY A 41 10.72 39.82 11.80
N PRO A 42 11.86 39.16 12.04
CA PRO A 42 12.14 37.81 11.50
C PRO A 42 11.19 36.72 12.02
N TYR A 43 10.40 37.01 13.06
CA TYR A 43 9.41 36.12 13.66
C TYR A 43 7.97 36.44 13.21
N LYS A 44 7.79 37.32 12.20
CA LYS A 44 6.47 37.76 11.70
C LYS A 44 5.56 36.58 11.38
N GLY A 45 4.39 36.50 12.03
CA GLY A 45 3.39 35.43 11.82
C GLY A 45 3.44 34.26 12.81
N ILE A 46 4.23 34.34 13.90
CA ILE A 46 4.06 33.47 15.07
C ILE A 46 3.08 34.13 16.04
N LEU A 47 2.12 33.35 16.51
CA LEU A 47 1.14 33.72 17.51
C LEU A 47 1.54 33.14 18.86
N VAL A 48 1.55 33.96 19.90
CA VAL A 48 1.87 33.54 21.26
C VAL A 48 0.61 33.67 22.11
N ASN A 49 0.15 32.55 22.65
CA ASN A 49 -0.99 32.51 23.56
C ASN A 49 -0.60 33.01 24.96
N LYS A 50 -1.60 33.44 25.74
CA LYS A 50 -1.48 33.62 27.19
C LYS A 50 -1.02 32.31 27.82
N THR A 51 -0.23 32.38 28.89
CA THR A 51 0.19 31.21 29.66
C THR A 51 -1.04 30.46 30.13
N ALA A 52 -1.15 29.17 29.78
CA ALA A 52 -2.31 28.36 30.10
C ALA A 52 -2.13 27.65 31.45
N THR A 53 -3.23 27.41 32.16
CA THR A 53 -3.24 26.67 33.43
C THR A 53 -3.04 25.17 33.22
N SER A 54 -3.45 24.66 32.05
CA SER A 54 -3.28 23.28 31.60
C SER A 54 -3.18 23.24 30.08
N MET A 55 -2.52 22.22 29.53
CA MET A 55 -2.51 21.95 28.09
C MET A 55 -3.53 20.88 27.75
N ASP A 56 -4.27 21.08 26.66
CA ASP A 56 -5.19 20.06 26.15
C ASP A 56 -4.45 18.75 25.87
N THR A 57 -5.12 17.64 26.16
CA THR A 57 -4.64 16.30 25.82
C THR A 57 -4.57 16.16 24.31
N VAL A 58 -3.39 15.75 23.84
CA VAL A 58 -3.14 15.47 22.43
C VAL A 58 -2.84 13.98 22.26
N ARG A 59 -2.91 13.49 21.02
CA ARG A 59 -2.45 12.14 20.71
C ARG A 59 -1.00 11.93 21.18
N PRO A 60 -0.55 10.70 21.47
CA PRO A 60 0.81 10.45 21.89
C PRO A 60 1.87 10.96 20.90
N ALA A 61 3.06 11.31 21.40
CA ALA A 61 4.18 11.74 20.59
C ALA A 61 4.68 10.59 19.69
N GLU A 62 5.03 10.91 18.45
CA GLU A 62 5.53 9.91 17.48
C GLU A 62 7.06 9.81 17.48
N GLY A 63 7.73 10.69 18.22
CA GLY A 63 9.12 10.55 18.55
C GLY A 63 9.53 11.51 19.65
N ARG A 64 10.62 11.17 20.32
CA ARG A 64 11.15 11.88 21.47
C ARG A 64 12.66 12.00 21.35
N LEU A 65 13.20 13.14 21.76
CA LEU A 65 14.64 13.38 21.83
C LEU A 65 14.97 13.94 23.21
N GLU A 66 15.97 13.36 23.87
CA GLU A 66 16.36 13.71 25.23
C GLU A 66 17.84 14.08 25.29
N PHE A 67 18.15 15.16 26.00
CA PHE A 67 19.53 15.64 26.17
C PHE A 67 19.70 16.46 27.46
N LEU A 68 20.95 16.55 27.90
CA LEU A 68 21.36 17.41 29.00
C LEU A 68 21.91 18.74 28.47
N ALA A 69 21.50 19.84 29.11
CA ALA A 69 22.06 21.15 28.87
C ALA A 69 22.76 21.65 30.14
N TYR A 70 24.00 22.12 29.99
CA TYR A 70 24.78 22.71 31.07
C TYR A 70 24.78 24.23 30.92
N ILE A 71 24.15 24.93 31.85
CA ILE A 71 24.14 26.39 31.88
C ILE A 71 25.23 26.84 32.86
N ARG A 72 26.22 27.57 32.35
CA ARG A 72 27.26 28.20 33.18
C ARG A 72 26.90 29.65 33.38
N ASP A 73 26.62 30.01 34.63
CA ASP A 73 26.40 31.40 35.00
C ASP A 73 27.75 32.13 35.07
N LYS A 74 27.90 33.24 34.32
CA LYS A 74 29.17 33.97 34.27
C LYS A 74 29.36 34.94 35.44
N GLU A 75 28.31 35.23 36.20
CA GLU A 75 28.32 36.26 37.25
C GLU A 75 28.64 35.72 38.64
N ASN A 76 28.49 34.41 38.90
CA ASN A 76 28.86 33.81 40.17
C ASN A 76 30.22 33.10 40.05
N GLY A 77 31.25 33.69 40.67
CA GLY A 77 32.63 33.17 40.71
C GLY A 77 32.82 31.81 41.41
N ASN A 78 31.75 31.14 41.82
CA ASN A 78 31.76 29.73 42.22
C ASN A 78 31.13 28.93 41.09
N GLY A 79 31.92 28.10 40.40
CA GLY A 79 31.55 27.38 39.18
C GLY A 79 30.46 26.31 39.31
N GLY A 80 29.29 26.65 39.84
CA GLY A 80 28.09 25.83 39.77
C GLY A 80 27.53 25.86 38.35
N SER A 81 27.50 24.71 37.68
CA SER A 81 26.73 24.52 36.46
C SER A 81 25.35 23.99 36.83
N ASN A 82 24.29 24.71 36.49
CA ASN A 82 22.94 24.15 36.56
C ASN A 82 22.76 23.18 35.39
N GLN A 83 22.27 21.98 35.69
CA GLN A 83 22.03 20.92 34.73
C GLN A 83 20.55 20.77 34.49
N ASP A 84 20.13 20.98 33.24
CA ASP A 84 18.75 20.78 32.84
C ASP A 84 18.60 19.52 32.01
N TYR A 85 17.55 18.78 32.31
CA TYR A 85 17.08 17.71 31.45
C TYR A 85 16.04 18.23 30.47
N TRP A 86 16.35 18.14 29.18
CA TRP A 86 15.47 18.59 28.11
C TRP A 86 14.85 17.40 27.40
N THR A 87 13.53 17.46 27.22
CA THR A 87 12.76 16.51 26.42
C THR A 87 12.04 17.23 25.30
N LEU A 88 12.33 16.83 24.07
CA LEU A 88 11.65 17.28 22.85
C LEU A 88 10.72 16.17 22.38
N ARG A 89 9.44 16.48 22.22
CA ARG A 89 8.43 15.53 21.71
C ARG A 89 7.91 16.02 20.37
N PHE A 90 7.76 15.11 19.41
CA PHE A 90 7.43 15.42 18.03
C PHE A 90 6.14 14.75 17.57
N TRP A 91 5.38 15.49 16.76
CA TRP A 91 4.17 15.02 16.09
C TRP A 91 4.21 15.40 14.62
N PHE A 92 3.81 14.46 13.75
CA PHE A 92 3.85 14.61 12.30
C PHE A 92 2.45 14.65 11.69
N PRO A 93 2.25 15.26 10.50
CA PRO A 93 0.98 15.17 9.79
C PRO A 93 0.55 13.71 9.55
N GLN A 94 -0.74 13.45 9.73
CA GLN A 94 -1.34 12.12 9.56
C GLN A 94 -1.20 11.66 8.09
N LEU A 95 -0.79 10.41 7.85
CA LEU A 95 -0.51 9.83 6.51
C LEU A 95 0.76 10.36 5.81
N SER A 96 1.76 10.84 6.56
CA SER A 96 3.04 11.27 5.98
C SER A 96 4.00 10.08 5.74
N LEU A 97 4.50 9.92 4.49
CA LEU A 97 5.56 8.94 4.13
C LEU A 97 6.97 9.43 4.51
N ILE A 98 7.07 10.21 5.58
CA ILE A 98 8.27 10.95 5.95
C ILE A 98 9.13 10.08 6.87
N ASN A 99 10.45 10.11 6.68
CA ASN A 99 11.37 9.48 7.62
C ASN A 99 11.43 10.32 8.90
N LYS A 100 10.56 10.00 9.87
CA LYS A 100 10.38 10.75 11.12
C LYS A 100 11.68 10.92 11.88
N ASN A 101 12.46 9.85 12.03
CA ASN A 101 13.76 9.88 12.72
C ASN A 101 14.72 10.90 12.09
N ARG A 102 14.88 10.85 10.76
CA ARG A 102 15.71 11.82 10.03
C ARG A 102 15.22 13.25 10.23
N VAL A 103 13.92 13.49 10.14
CA VAL A 103 13.36 14.85 10.29
C VAL A 103 13.55 15.38 11.71
N MET A 104 13.37 14.55 12.75
CA MET A 104 13.67 14.96 14.14
C MET A 104 15.16 15.25 14.33
N SER A 105 16.02 14.38 13.81
CA SER A 105 17.47 14.54 13.91
C SER A 105 17.96 15.78 13.18
N ASP A 106 17.45 16.05 11.97
CA ASP A 106 17.79 17.23 11.18
C ASP A 106 17.23 18.51 11.83
N TYR A 107 16.02 18.47 12.38
CA TYR A 107 15.44 19.57 13.17
C TYR A 107 16.30 19.90 14.39
N PHE A 108 16.67 18.87 15.17
CA PHE A 108 17.48 19.05 16.35
C PHE A 108 18.88 19.56 15.99
N ARG A 109 19.52 19.00 14.96
CA ARG A 109 20.82 19.45 14.47
C ARG A 109 20.79 20.93 14.10
N GLU A 110 19.74 21.39 13.44
CA GLU A 110 19.59 22.81 13.12
C GLU A 110 19.27 23.66 14.36
N LEU A 111 18.52 23.13 15.33
CA LEU A 111 18.25 23.80 16.60
C LEU A 111 19.52 24.01 17.44
N VAL A 112 20.43 23.03 17.46
CA VAL A 112 21.68 23.08 18.24
C VAL A 112 22.92 23.42 17.40
N ASN A 113 22.75 23.89 16.15
CA ASN A 113 23.87 24.21 15.29
C ASN A 113 24.75 25.33 15.93
N PRO A 114 26.07 25.09 16.13
CA PRO A 114 26.97 25.95 16.90
C PRO A 114 27.03 27.40 16.42
N LYS A 115 26.91 27.64 15.10
CA LYS A 115 27.02 28.99 14.51
C LYS A 115 25.97 29.96 15.03
N ASN A 116 24.80 29.44 15.39
CA ASN A 116 23.65 30.22 15.85
C ASN A 116 23.10 29.70 17.20
N MET A 117 23.93 29.02 18.00
CA MET A 117 23.50 28.39 19.25
C MET A 117 22.95 29.42 20.25
N PRO A 118 21.71 29.24 20.74
CA PRO A 118 21.11 30.16 21.69
C PRO A 118 21.83 30.13 23.05
N LYS A 119 22.01 31.31 23.65
CA LYS A 119 22.75 31.47 24.91
C LYS A 119 21.88 31.45 26.17
N ASN A 120 20.56 31.36 26.01
CA ASN A 120 19.59 31.32 27.11
C ASN A 120 18.30 30.59 26.68
N TYR A 121 17.45 30.22 27.65
CA TYR A 121 16.18 29.53 27.42
C TYR A 121 15.29 30.23 26.40
N ILE A 122 15.11 31.54 26.53
CA ILE A 122 14.24 32.33 25.63
C ILE A 122 14.77 32.27 24.20
N GLY A 123 16.08 32.37 24.02
CA GLY A 123 16.74 32.22 22.73
C GLY A 123 16.55 30.83 22.15
N PHE A 124 16.62 29.79 22.99
CA PHE A 124 16.42 28.40 22.58
C PHE A 124 15.03 28.17 22.03
N VAL A 125 14.01 28.66 22.74
CA VAL A 125 12.60 28.57 22.34
C VAL A 125 12.33 29.39 21.08
N LYS A 126 12.89 30.61 20.98
CA LYS A 126 12.80 31.45 19.77
C LYS A 126 13.42 30.76 18.55
N ARG A 127 14.55 30.07 18.74
CA ARG A 127 15.17 29.31 17.66
C ARG A 127 14.32 28.10 17.29
N ALA A 128 13.80 27.34 18.25
CA ALA A 128 12.90 26.22 18.00
C ALA A 128 11.67 26.64 17.17
N LEU A 129 11.11 27.83 17.44
CA LEU A 129 10.04 28.45 16.65
C LEU A 129 10.44 28.73 15.20
N VAL A 130 11.63 29.30 14.99
CA VAL A 130 12.13 29.64 13.64
C VAL A 130 12.45 28.37 12.86
N VAL A 131 13.17 27.43 13.46
CA VAL A 131 13.49 26.14 12.83
C VAL A 131 12.20 25.40 12.49
N LEU A 132 11.17 25.45 13.35
CA LEU A 132 9.90 24.79 13.04
C LEU A 132 9.27 25.34 11.76
N ARG A 133 9.45 26.62 11.41
CA ARG A 133 8.94 27.19 10.13
C ARG A 133 9.52 26.51 8.91
N GLU A 134 10.82 26.28 8.91
CA GLU A 134 11.57 25.65 7.82
C GLU A 134 11.26 24.15 7.69
N PHE A 135 10.80 23.52 8.77
CA PHE A 135 10.42 22.11 8.83
C PHE A 135 8.89 21.96 8.77
N ASP A 136 8.31 22.17 7.58
CA ASP A 136 6.86 22.01 7.30
C ASP A 136 6.33 20.59 7.53
N GLN A 137 7.25 19.62 7.51
CA GLN A 137 7.03 18.21 7.81
C GLN A 137 6.63 17.95 9.27
N ILE A 138 6.91 18.87 10.20
CA ILE A 138 6.59 18.71 11.62
C ILE A 138 5.30 19.49 11.94
N GLN A 139 4.31 18.79 12.48
CA GLN A 139 3.03 19.37 12.86
C GLN A 139 3.11 20.09 14.21
N ARG A 140 3.77 19.47 15.18
CA ARG A 140 3.92 20.00 16.54
C ARG A 140 5.23 19.53 17.17
N VAL A 141 5.83 20.40 17.97
CA VAL A 141 6.94 20.11 18.88
C VAL A 141 6.54 20.56 20.27
N GLU A 142 6.78 19.72 21.28
CA GLU A 142 6.72 20.14 22.68
C GLU A 142 8.14 20.12 23.26
N LEU A 143 8.53 21.23 23.89
CA LEU A 143 9.75 21.35 24.66
C LEU A 143 9.36 21.25 26.13
N GLU A 144 10.00 20.33 26.84
CA GLU A 144 9.88 20.19 28.29
C GLU A 144 11.26 20.29 28.91
N VAL A 145 11.35 21.07 29.99
CA VAL A 145 12.58 21.22 30.77
C VAL A 145 12.31 20.94 32.23
N GLU A 146 13.24 20.22 32.85
CA GLU A 146 13.26 19.87 34.26
C GLU A 146 14.64 20.20 34.84
N GLU A 147 14.66 20.97 35.92
CA GLU A 147 15.90 21.30 36.64
C GLU A 147 16.35 20.07 37.45
N THR A 148 17.60 19.65 37.27
CA THR A 148 18.15 18.46 37.93
C THR A 148 19.05 18.88 39.10
N GLN A 149 18.76 18.42 40.32
CA GLN A 149 19.55 18.74 41.52
C GLN A 149 20.65 17.72 41.85
N GLU A 150 20.62 16.54 41.23
CA GLU A 150 21.61 15.47 41.44
C GLU A 150 22.40 15.22 40.14
N PRO A 151 23.75 15.11 40.20
CA PRO A 151 24.51 14.57 39.07
C PRO A 151 24.05 13.14 38.84
N ALA A 152 23.60 12.83 37.63
CA ALA A 152 23.09 11.50 37.28
C ALA A 152 24.07 10.42 37.74
N LEU A 153 23.58 9.50 38.57
CA LEU A 153 24.31 8.29 38.94
C LEU A 153 24.55 7.48 37.66
N ASP A 154 25.83 7.26 37.37
CA ASP A 154 26.39 6.38 36.35
C ASP A 154 26.64 7.02 34.97
N ASP A 155 27.84 6.78 34.43
CA ASP A 155 28.34 7.11 33.08
C ASP A 155 27.54 6.40 31.94
N SER A 156 26.27 6.07 32.19
CA SER A 156 25.41 5.22 31.36
C SER A 156 24.51 5.99 30.38
N PHE A 157 24.40 7.31 30.52
CA PHE A 157 23.73 8.15 29.53
C PHE A 157 24.69 8.46 28.37
N GLY A 158 24.63 7.63 27.33
CA GLY A 158 25.23 7.94 26.02
C GLY A 158 24.71 9.27 25.44
N PRO A 159 25.34 9.81 24.39
CA PRO A 159 24.95 11.07 23.76
C PRO A 159 23.48 11.06 23.31
N ILE A 160 22.90 12.26 23.19
CA ILE A 160 21.53 12.59 22.75
C ILE A 160 20.75 11.36 22.26
N GLN A 161 19.74 10.94 23.03
CA GLN A 161 18.97 9.74 22.72
C GLN A 161 17.74 10.11 21.89
N THR A 162 17.57 9.44 20.76
CA THR A 162 16.32 9.51 19.98
C THR A 162 15.51 8.25 20.19
N PHE A 163 14.21 8.46 20.41
CA PHE A 163 13.24 7.40 20.61
C PHE A 163 12.22 7.46 19.49
N ILE A 164 11.99 6.31 18.86
CA ILE A 164 10.83 6.10 18.00
C ILE A 164 9.77 5.38 18.83
N SER A 165 8.62 6.05 18.97
CA SER A 165 7.50 5.51 19.74
C SER A 165 6.49 4.83 18.81
N VAL A 166 6.07 3.63 19.18
CA VAL A 166 5.05 2.85 18.46
C VAL A 166 3.97 2.43 19.45
N PHE A 167 2.70 2.52 19.04
CA PHE A 167 1.56 2.32 19.95
C PHE A 167 0.69 1.19 19.47
N THR A 168 0.78 0.02 20.10
CA THR A 168 -0.09 -1.11 19.77
C THR A 168 -1.42 -1.02 20.53
N PRO A 169 -2.56 -1.19 19.83
CA PRO A 169 -3.87 -1.18 20.48
C PRO A 169 -4.10 -2.45 21.30
N GLU A 170 -5.22 -2.51 22.04
CA GLU A 170 -5.76 -3.73 22.66
C GLU A 170 -6.32 -4.70 21.59
N SER A 171 -5.49 -5.05 20.62
CA SER A 171 -5.79 -6.02 19.58
C SER A 171 -4.51 -6.72 19.17
N PHE A 172 -4.61 -8.00 18.86
CA PHE A 172 -3.50 -8.80 18.35
C PHE A 172 -3.22 -8.49 16.88
N THR A 173 -2.68 -7.31 16.63
CA THR A 173 -2.34 -6.80 15.29
C THR A 173 -0.93 -6.25 15.33
N TYR A 174 -0.05 -6.79 14.48
CA TYR A 174 1.30 -6.27 14.33
C TYR A 174 1.29 -4.90 13.66
N GLN A 175 1.92 -3.95 14.33
CA GLN A 175 2.34 -2.69 13.76
C GLN A 175 3.77 -2.85 13.23
N PHE A 176 3.93 -2.66 11.94
CA PHE A 176 5.24 -2.64 11.30
C PHE A 176 5.93 -1.33 11.62
N VAL A 177 7.21 -1.41 11.97
CA VAL A 177 8.01 -0.25 12.38
C VAL A 177 9.14 -0.03 11.38
N PRO A 178 8.84 0.44 10.15
CA PRO A 178 9.86 0.70 9.13
C PRO A 178 10.87 1.78 9.55
N GLU A 179 10.54 2.60 10.54
CA GLU A 179 11.40 3.64 11.09
C GLU A 179 12.59 3.08 11.90
N VAL A 180 12.49 1.83 12.40
CA VAL A 180 13.54 1.18 13.18
C VAL A 180 14.39 0.31 12.26
N THR A 181 15.62 0.74 12.01
CA THR A 181 16.51 0.04 11.06
C THR A 181 17.18 -1.16 11.73
N VAL A 182 16.84 -2.37 11.28
CA VAL A 182 17.44 -3.64 11.79
C VAL A 182 18.25 -4.41 10.74
N SER A 183 18.20 -4.04 9.45
CA SER A 183 18.73 -4.82 8.31
C SER A 183 20.26 -4.97 8.25
N ASN A 184 21.00 -4.40 9.21
CA ASN A 184 22.45 -4.55 9.39
C ASN A 184 22.85 -4.58 10.88
N LYS A 185 21.89 -4.84 11.76
CA LYS A 185 22.10 -5.03 13.18
C LYS A 185 21.96 -6.52 13.47
N THR A 186 22.57 -6.98 14.55
CA THR A 186 22.35 -8.33 15.12
C THR A 186 21.81 -8.22 16.54
N PHE A 187 21.29 -7.04 16.87
CA PHE A 187 20.93 -6.61 18.20
C PHE A 187 19.96 -5.43 18.13
N LEU A 188 19.04 -5.38 19.09
CA LEU A 188 18.11 -4.28 19.30
C LEU A 188 17.80 -4.16 20.79
N SER A 189 17.82 -2.94 21.31
CA SER A 189 17.25 -2.56 22.60
C SER A 189 15.91 -1.83 22.40
N PHE A 190 14.97 -2.04 23.30
CA PHE A 190 13.68 -1.36 23.28
C PHE A 190 13.07 -1.29 24.68
N GLY A 191 12.22 -0.29 24.89
CA GLY A 191 11.34 -0.15 26.05
C GLY A 191 9.91 -0.57 25.70
N ILE A 192 9.18 -1.11 26.67
CA ILE A 192 7.76 -1.43 26.54
C ILE A 192 6.99 -1.10 27.82
N LYS A 193 5.83 -0.46 27.66
CA LYS A 193 4.73 -0.37 28.63
C LYS A 193 3.55 -1.20 28.16
N ALA A 194 3.27 -2.28 28.86
CA ALA A 194 2.15 -3.18 28.59
C ALA A 194 1.83 -4.01 29.83
N SER A 195 0.57 -4.36 30.03
CA SER A 195 0.16 -5.20 31.16
C SER A 195 0.50 -6.68 30.94
N GLN A 196 0.47 -7.14 29.68
CA GLN A 196 0.81 -8.51 29.28
C GLN A 196 1.00 -8.64 27.77
N ASP A 197 1.55 -9.78 27.34
CA ASP A 197 1.62 -10.24 25.95
C ASP A 197 2.22 -9.20 24.99
N ALA A 198 3.47 -8.81 25.23
CA ALA A 198 4.21 -7.91 24.35
C ALA A 198 4.97 -8.73 23.29
N HIS A 199 4.52 -8.66 22.04
CA HIS A 199 5.05 -9.44 20.92
C HIS A 199 5.95 -8.60 20.02
N ILE A 200 7.11 -9.15 19.68
CA ILE A 200 8.10 -8.54 18.79
C ILE A 200 8.49 -9.56 17.73
N ALA A 201 8.21 -9.27 16.47
CA ALA A 201 8.56 -10.09 15.35
C ALA A 201 9.76 -9.47 14.61
N LEU A 202 10.86 -10.24 14.54
CA LEU A 202 12.06 -9.95 13.78
C LEU A 202 12.02 -10.75 12.47
N SER A 203 11.65 -10.08 11.38
CA SER A 203 11.30 -10.72 10.11
C SER A 203 12.33 -10.47 9.01
N ALA A 204 12.49 -11.43 8.11
CA ALA A 204 13.24 -11.24 6.86
C ALA A 204 12.47 -10.45 5.80
N ILE A 205 11.14 -10.53 5.83
CA ILE A 205 10.25 -10.00 4.79
C ILE A 205 9.31 -8.98 5.43
N TYR A 206 9.30 -7.75 4.92
CA TYR A 206 8.37 -6.71 5.38
C TYR A 206 6.93 -7.14 5.11
N GLY A 207 6.06 -7.00 6.11
CA GLY A 207 4.66 -7.42 6.01
C GLY A 207 4.41 -8.87 6.42
N ASP A 208 5.44 -9.70 6.58
CA ASP A 208 5.32 -11.11 6.97
C ASP A 208 5.85 -11.32 8.40
N VAL A 209 4.98 -11.75 9.30
CA VAL A 209 5.31 -12.05 10.70
C VAL A 209 5.33 -13.55 10.98
N ASP A 210 4.95 -14.36 10.00
CA ASP A 210 4.81 -15.81 10.16
C ASP A 210 6.00 -16.54 9.50
N ARG A 211 6.38 -16.17 8.27
CA ARG A 211 7.45 -16.85 7.53
C ARG A 211 8.78 -16.12 7.69
N LYS A 212 9.82 -16.89 8.01
CA LYS A 212 11.18 -16.38 8.24
C LYS A 212 11.16 -15.22 9.25
N THR A 213 10.63 -15.54 10.43
CA THR A 213 10.46 -14.60 11.53
C THR A 213 10.87 -15.26 12.84
N TYR A 214 11.60 -14.53 13.67
CA TYR A 214 11.80 -14.87 15.07
C TYR A 214 10.85 -14.00 15.89
N GLU A 215 9.92 -14.62 16.60
CA GLU A 215 9.00 -13.89 17.47
C GLU A 215 9.48 -14.01 18.91
N VAL A 216 9.57 -12.88 19.61
CA VAL A 216 9.80 -12.79 21.05
C VAL A 216 8.51 -12.30 21.70
N VAL A 217 8.03 -13.04 22.69
CA VAL A 217 6.84 -12.68 23.48
C VAL A 217 7.27 -12.46 24.92
N LEU A 218 7.07 -11.26 25.44
CA LEU A 218 7.32 -10.90 26.82
C LEU A 218 6.02 -10.83 27.60
N GLY A 219 6.01 -11.36 28.81
CA GLY A 219 4.84 -11.31 29.69
C GLY A 219 3.63 -12.10 29.15
N ALA A 220 3.88 -13.25 28.53
CA ALA A 220 2.87 -14.21 28.12
C ALA A 220 2.16 -14.85 29.33
N ASP A 221 1.01 -15.49 29.08
CA ASP A 221 0.17 -16.18 30.08
C ASP A 221 -0.27 -15.30 31.24
N GLY A 222 -0.62 -14.05 30.91
CA GLY A 222 -0.94 -13.04 31.91
C GLY A 222 0.29 -12.61 32.69
N ASN A 223 1.39 -12.33 31.97
CA ASN A 223 2.64 -11.82 32.53
C ASN A 223 3.36 -12.79 33.47
N LYS A 224 3.35 -14.09 33.14
CA LYS A 224 3.98 -15.17 33.94
C LYS A 224 5.15 -15.84 33.21
N ALA A 225 5.18 -15.79 31.89
CA ALA A 225 6.18 -16.44 31.05
C ALA A 225 6.64 -15.54 29.91
N SER A 226 7.72 -15.92 29.26
CA SER A 226 8.18 -15.32 28.00
C SER A 226 8.59 -16.42 27.04
N TYR A 227 8.43 -16.16 25.74
CA TYR A 227 8.65 -17.13 24.69
C TYR A 227 9.55 -16.58 23.58
N ILE A 228 10.37 -17.46 22.99
CA ILE A 228 10.89 -17.30 21.64
C ILE A 228 10.15 -18.31 20.75
N ARG A 229 9.54 -17.85 19.66
CA ARG A 229 8.78 -18.67 18.72
C ARG A 229 9.33 -18.54 17.30
N ASP A 230 9.13 -19.60 16.53
CA ASP A 230 9.46 -19.65 15.11
C ASP A 230 8.25 -19.19 14.27
N GLY A 231 8.17 -17.88 14.03
CA GLY A 231 7.00 -17.21 13.44
C GLY A 231 5.93 -16.84 14.47
N SER A 232 5.09 -15.87 14.11
CA SER A 232 3.96 -15.42 14.91
C SER A 232 3.00 -16.58 15.22
N LEU A 233 2.73 -16.80 16.51
CA LEU A 233 1.92 -17.93 17.00
C LEU A 233 2.46 -19.31 16.56
N GLY A 234 3.73 -19.38 16.15
CA GLY A 234 4.40 -20.60 15.75
C GLY A 234 4.84 -21.45 16.95
N ALA A 235 5.62 -22.49 16.66
CA ALA A 235 6.13 -23.38 17.69
C ALA A 235 7.09 -22.63 18.64
N THR A 236 6.87 -22.77 19.95
CA THR A 236 7.80 -22.28 20.98
C THR A 236 9.12 -23.03 20.89
N LYS A 237 10.21 -22.27 20.85
CA LYS A 237 11.60 -22.75 20.73
C LYS A 237 12.42 -22.50 21.99
N ALA A 238 12.06 -21.48 22.75
CA ALA A 238 12.58 -21.24 24.09
C ALA A 238 11.47 -20.64 24.96
N GLU A 239 11.53 -20.93 26.25
CA GLU A 239 10.59 -20.45 27.26
C GLU A 239 11.35 -20.08 28.53
N ALA A 240 10.89 -19.04 29.22
CA ALA A 240 11.36 -18.69 30.55
C ALA A 240 10.20 -18.25 31.45
N LYS A 241 10.26 -18.60 32.73
CA LYS A 241 9.32 -18.11 33.74
C LYS A 241 9.68 -16.68 34.12
N THR A 242 8.85 -15.72 33.76
CA THR A 242 9.11 -14.28 33.88
C THR A 242 7.90 -13.56 34.46
N VAL A 243 7.69 -13.71 35.76
CA VAL A 243 6.53 -13.11 36.45
C VAL A 243 6.68 -11.59 36.54
N ASN A 244 5.65 -10.85 36.12
CA ASN A 244 5.59 -9.38 36.15
C ASN A 244 6.77 -8.70 35.46
N ILE A 245 7.22 -9.26 34.33
CA ILE A 245 8.41 -8.75 33.64
C ILE A 245 8.14 -7.42 32.93
N ILE A 246 6.91 -7.19 32.48
CA ILE A 246 6.42 -5.92 31.90
C ILE A 246 5.35 -5.27 32.78
N ARG A 247 5.12 -3.96 32.65
CA ARG A 247 4.09 -3.21 33.39
C ARG A 247 3.50 -2.12 32.50
N ASP A 248 2.28 -1.66 32.80
CA ASP A 248 1.58 -0.62 32.04
C ASP A 248 1.75 0.81 32.62
N ASP A 249 2.35 0.92 33.81
CA ASP A 249 2.65 2.17 34.50
C ASP A 249 4.03 2.76 34.12
N ASP A 250 5.00 1.90 33.80
CA ASP A 250 6.40 2.30 33.58
C ASP A 250 7.10 1.50 32.47
N PHE A 251 8.05 2.15 31.77
CA PHE A 251 8.82 1.50 30.70
C PHE A 251 9.78 0.47 31.27
N ARG A 252 9.69 -0.76 30.77
CA ARG A 252 10.67 -1.81 31.03
C ARG A 252 11.51 -2.04 29.79
N TYR A 253 12.83 -2.05 29.98
CA TYR A 253 13.80 -2.15 28.89
C TYR A 253 14.33 -3.57 28.74
N PHE A 254 14.45 -3.98 27.50
CA PHE A 254 14.92 -5.29 27.10
C PHE A 254 15.80 -5.18 25.88
N TRP A 255 16.50 -6.28 25.62
CA TRP A 255 17.25 -6.44 24.40
C TRP A 255 17.03 -7.80 23.76
N ILE A 256 17.14 -7.83 22.44
CA ILE A 256 17.13 -9.05 21.63
C ILE A 256 18.37 -9.06 20.75
N SER A 257 19.13 -10.16 20.77
CA SER A 257 20.22 -10.43 19.83
C SER A 257 19.87 -11.58 18.92
N TRP A 258 20.25 -11.51 17.65
CA TRP A 258 20.20 -12.61 16.68
C TRP A 258 21.58 -12.93 16.10
N LYS A 259 22.64 -12.66 16.88
CA LYS A 259 24.03 -12.85 16.49
C LYS A 259 24.41 -14.32 16.54
N ASP A 260 25.40 -14.71 15.74
CA ASP A 260 26.04 -16.04 15.80
C ASP A 260 25.03 -17.21 15.74
N HIS A 261 23.97 -17.02 14.93
CA HIS A 261 22.87 -17.97 14.72
C HIS A 261 22.09 -18.34 16.00
N ARG A 262 22.04 -17.43 16.96
CA ARG A 262 21.27 -17.57 18.21
C ARG A 262 20.35 -16.38 18.38
N VAL A 263 19.08 -16.65 18.73
CA VAL A 263 18.15 -15.61 19.20
C VAL A 263 18.20 -15.60 20.72
N GLU A 264 18.65 -14.49 21.30
CA GLU A 264 18.82 -14.33 22.74
C GLU A 264 18.06 -13.10 23.22
N VAL A 265 17.52 -13.18 24.44
CA VAL A 265 16.72 -12.11 25.04
C VAL A 265 17.15 -11.89 26.48
N GLY A 266 17.32 -10.64 26.89
CA GLY A 266 17.68 -10.26 28.24
C GLY A 266 17.07 -8.92 28.67
N ARG A 267 17.26 -8.57 29.94
CA ARG A 267 16.79 -7.31 30.53
C ARG A 267 17.85 -6.21 30.39
N GLY A 268 17.38 -4.97 30.36
CA GLY A 268 18.22 -3.78 30.22
C GLY A 268 18.44 -3.38 28.75
N THR A 269 19.30 -2.39 28.54
CA THR A 269 19.59 -1.79 27.23
C THR A 269 20.88 -2.33 26.60
N VAL A 270 21.70 -3.07 27.37
CA VAL A 270 23.02 -3.55 26.96
C VAL A 270 22.98 -5.03 26.57
N ASN A 271 23.53 -5.36 25.40
CA ASN A 271 23.59 -6.74 24.92
C ASN A 271 24.34 -7.66 25.90
N GLY A 272 23.74 -8.80 26.21
CA GLY A 272 24.31 -9.80 27.12
C GLY A 272 23.93 -9.61 28.60
N GLN A 273 23.36 -8.47 28.98
CA GLN A 273 22.91 -8.22 30.36
C GLN A 273 21.68 -9.08 30.70
N GLU A 274 21.67 -9.74 31.86
CA GLU A 274 20.50 -10.46 32.40
C GLU A 274 19.73 -11.30 31.35
N ARG A 275 20.46 -12.10 30.55
CA ARG A 275 19.86 -13.00 29.54
C ARG A 275 18.97 -14.03 30.22
N PHE A 276 17.73 -14.17 29.75
CA PHE A 276 16.76 -15.15 30.28
C PHE A 276 16.15 -16.07 29.23
N MET A 277 16.32 -15.82 27.92
CA MET A 277 15.96 -16.78 26.87
C MET A 277 17.06 -16.91 25.81
N THR A 278 17.22 -18.12 25.26
CA THR A 278 18.15 -18.39 24.16
C THR A 278 17.58 -19.49 23.26
N TRP A 279 17.68 -19.31 21.94
CA TRP A 279 17.32 -20.30 20.93
C TRP A 279 18.43 -20.40 19.90
N VAL A 280 19.00 -21.61 19.73
CA VAL A 280 19.96 -21.92 18.65
C VAL A 280 19.22 -22.18 17.35
N VAL A 281 19.43 -21.33 16.34
CA VAL A 281 18.67 -21.35 15.09
C VAL A 281 19.24 -22.40 14.12
N PRO A 282 18.44 -23.39 13.68
CA PRO A 282 18.86 -24.40 12.72
C PRO A 282 19.07 -23.80 11.33
N GLU A 283 19.95 -24.41 10.52
CA GLU A 283 20.39 -23.86 9.22
C GLU A 283 19.25 -23.49 8.27
N ASN A 284 18.25 -24.35 8.17
CA ASN A 284 17.07 -24.15 7.33
C ASN A 284 16.15 -23.01 7.81
N ARG A 285 16.37 -22.47 9.01
CA ARG A 285 15.66 -21.32 9.58
C ARG A 285 16.53 -20.08 9.74
N ARG A 286 17.78 -20.09 9.28
CA ARG A 286 18.66 -18.91 9.32
C ARG A 286 18.27 -17.94 8.21
N PHE A 287 18.06 -16.68 8.58
CA PHE A 287 17.82 -15.58 7.64
C PHE A 287 18.30 -14.26 8.24
N ASN A 288 18.48 -13.26 7.37
CA ASN A 288 18.76 -11.89 7.79
C ASN A 288 17.47 -11.22 8.24
N VAL A 289 17.46 -10.70 9.47
CA VAL A 289 16.38 -9.86 9.98
C VAL A 289 16.46 -8.51 9.27
N ASN A 290 15.42 -8.14 8.53
CA ASN A 290 15.37 -6.93 7.73
C ASN A 290 14.38 -5.90 8.25
N CYS A 291 13.37 -6.33 8.99
CA CYS A 291 12.29 -5.50 9.50
C CYS A 291 11.81 -6.00 10.86
N ILE A 292 11.15 -5.10 11.58
CA ILE A 292 10.57 -5.35 12.89
C ILE A 292 9.10 -4.95 12.89
N SER A 293 8.31 -5.71 13.62
CA SER A 293 6.93 -5.36 13.93
C SER A 293 6.59 -5.74 15.37
N VAL A 294 5.70 -4.97 15.98
CA VAL A 294 5.30 -5.17 17.38
C VAL A 294 3.78 -5.29 17.52
N ALA A 295 3.33 -6.08 18.48
CA ALA A 295 1.92 -6.24 18.80
C ALA A 295 1.73 -6.41 20.31
N THR A 296 0.55 -6.11 20.81
CA THR A 296 0.08 -6.54 22.12
C THR A 296 -1.17 -7.41 21.98
N SER A 297 -1.58 -8.13 23.01
CA SER A 297 -2.81 -8.94 22.93
C SER A 297 -4.08 -8.10 23.03
N ARG A 298 -5.24 -8.75 22.91
CA ARG A 298 -6.56 -8.10 23.10
C ARG A 298 -6.82 -7.61 24.53
N LYS A 299 -5.90 -7.84 25.47
CA LYS A 299 -6.02 -7.49 26.88
C LYS A 299 -5.02 -6.41 27.31
N SER A 300 -4.15 -5.97 26.40
CA SER A 300 -3.14 -4.97 26.69
C SER A 300 -2.97 -4.04 25.49
N LYS A 301 -2.92 -2.74 25.75
CA LYS A 301 -2.26 -1.79 24.86
C LYS A 301 -0.76 -1.84 25.10
N GLY A 302 0.03 -1.45 24.12
CA GLY A 302 1.48 -1.36 24.22
C GLY A 302 1.96 0.01 23.79
N GLU A 303 2.83 0.60 24.59
CA GLU A 303 3.64 1.74 24.17
C GLU A 303 5.10 1.27 24.11
N TRP A 304 5.67 1.32 22.91
CA TRP A 304 6.99 0.79 22.58
C TRP A 304 7.93 1.94 22.30
N GLU A 305 9.17 1.83 22.77
CA GLU A 305 10.22 2.80 22.50
C GLU A 305 11.45 2.11 21.94
N PHE A 306 11.91 2.55 20.77
CA PHE A 306 13.13 2.06 20.17
C PHE A 306 14.19 3.15 20.26
N THR A 307 15.26 2.86 21.00
CA THR A 307 16.39 3.77 21.22
C THR A 307 17.37 3.69 20.06
N GLU A 308 17.66 4.83 19.44
CA GLU A 308 18.89 5.02 18.67
C GLU A 308 19.73 6.10 19.37
N ILE A 309 20.97 5.76 19.71
CA ILE A 309 21.95 6.74 20.17
C ILE A 309 22.30 7.59 18.94
N MET A 310 22.08 8.92 18.97
CA MET A 310 22.64 9.76 17.92
C MET A 310 24.16 9.64 18.00
N ASP A 311 24.81 9.26 16.88
CA ASP A 311 26.26 9.25 16.80
C ASP A 311 26.79 10.59 17.35
N GLU A 312 27.79 10.53 18.23
CA GLU A 312 28.42 11.71 18.85
C GLU A 312 28.68 12.78 17.79
N TYR A 313 28.57 14.06 18.19
CA TYR A 313 29.12 15.17 17.39
C TYR A 313 30.46 14.69 16.84
N PRO A 314 30.67 14.67 15.51
CA PRO A 314 32.02 14.51 15.04
C PRO A 314 32.76 15.74 15.57
N GLU A 315 33.54 15.54 16.63
CA GLU A 315 34.66 16.43 16.88
C GLU A 315 35.40 16.48 15.56
N GLU A 316 35.40 17.66 14.95
CA GLU A 316 36.29 17.95 13.87
C GLU A 316 37.68 17.49 14.33
N ASN A 317 38.17 16.39 13.72
CA ASN A 317 39.50 15.78 13.85
C ASN A 317 39.67 14.38 14.50
N LYS A 318 38.69 13.46 14.44
CA LYS A 318 39.04 12.02 14.31
C LYS A 318 38.17 11.28 13.30
N VAL A 319 38.69 11.19 12.07
CA VAL A 319 38.23 10.25 11.05
C VAL A 319 38.43 8.82 11.59
N LYS A 320 37.39 8.19 12.14
CA LYS A 320 37.28 6.74 11.98
C LYS A 320 37.08 6.53 10.49
N GLN A 321 38.09 5.99 9.81
CA GLN A 321 37.95 5.67 8.39
C GLN A 321 36.66 4.85 8.24
N PRO A 322 35.68 5.32 7.44
CA PRO A 322 34.52 4.51 7.13
C PRO A 322 35.04 3.20 6.57
N ASP A 323 34.62 2.06 7.13
CA ASP A 323 34.95 0.75 6.58
C ASP A 323 34.50 0.74 5.11
N PRO A 324 35.43 0.86 4.15
CA PRO A 324 35.09 1.09 2.75
C PRO A 324 34.31 -0.10 2.21
N GLU A 325 34.55 -1.30 2.74
CA GLU A 325 33.82 -2.50 2.32
C GLU A 325 32.38 -2.49 2.81
N LYS A 326 32.10 -2.04 4.03
CA LYS A 326 30.74 -2.02 4.59
C LYS A 326 29.87 -0.96 3.92
N GLU A 327 30.43 0.21 3.61
CA GLU A 327 29.75 1.24 2.82
C GLU A 327 29.57 0.82 1.36
N ALA A 328 30.60 0.22 0.74
CA ALA A 328 30.48 -0.34 -0.60
C ALA A 328 29.42 -1.45 -0.66
N ARG A 329 29.32 -2.32 0.35
CA ARG A 329 28.28 -3.37 0.43
C ARG A 329 26.89 -2.77 0.57
N ARG A 330 26.68 -1.77 1.44
CA ARG A 330 25.39 -1.07 1.59
C ARG A 330 24.99 -0.31 0.33
N ALA A 331 25.93 0.40 -0.29
CA ALA A 331 25.74 1.07 -1.57
C ALA A 331 25.37 0.07 -2.66
N LYS A 332 26.06 -1.08 -2.72
CA LYS A 332 25.78 -2.16 -3.68
C LYS A 332 24.38 -2.76 -3.50
N VAL A 333 23.93 -3.01 -2.27
CA VAL A 333 22.58 -3.53 -1.99
C VAL A 333 21.51 -2.49 -2.32
N LYS A 334 21.70 -1.21 -1.95
CA LYS A 334 20.77 -0.14 -2.29
C LYS A 334 20.63 0.04 -3.80
N ILE A 335 21.76 -0.05 -4.53
CA ILE A 335 21.79 -0.03 -5.99
C ILE A 335 21.04 -1.25 -6.54
N GLN A 336 21.24 -2.45 -6.01
CA GLN A 336 20.52 -3.67 -6.43
C GLN A 336 19.01 -3.55 -6.23
N ILE A 337 18.53 -3.12 -5.06
CA ILE A 337 17.09 -2.94 -4.78
C ILE A 337 16.49 -1.89 -5.73
N LEU A 338 17.19 -0.78 -5.94
CA LEU A 338 16.77 0.25 -6.88
C LEU A 338 16.62 -0.33 -8.30
N TRP A 339 17.56 -1.16 -8.75
CA TRP A 339 17.51 -1.79 -10.06
C TRP A 339 16.42 -2.86 -10.17
N ILE A 340 16.09 -3.58 -9.10
CA ILE A 340 14.94 -4.48 -9.06
C ILE A 340 13.63 -3.68 -9.26
N ALA A 341 13.46 -2.58 -8.53
CA ALA A 341 12.30 -1.70 -8.67
C ALA A 341 12.22 -1.06 -10.07
N LYS A 342 13.36 -0.61 -10.63
CA LYS A 342 13.44 -0.09 -12.01
C LYS A 342 13.08 -1.16 -13.04
N LYS A 343 13.58 -2.39 -12.90
CA LYS A 343 13.24 -3.52 -13.78
C LYS A 343 11.74 -3.82 -13.76
N GLN A 344 11.13 -3.89 -12.57
CA GLN A 344 9.68 -4.08 -12.45
C GLN A 344 8.89 -2.92 -13.05
N ARG A 345 9.35 -1.67 -12.89
CA ARG A 345 8.71 -0.50 -13.49
C ARG A 345 8.81 -0.51 -15.02
N MET A 346 9.95 -0.91 -15.58
CA MET A 346 10.14 -1.06 -17.03
C MET A 346 9.17 -2.10 -17.59
N LEU A 347 9.09 -3.28 -16.95
CA LEU A 347 8.17 -4.34 -17.34
C LEU A 347 6.72 -3.85 -17.26
N GLN A 348 6.33 -3.15 -16.20
CA GLN A 348 4.99 -2.57 -16.09
C GLN A 348 4.69 -1.59 -17.23
N CYS A 349 5.63 -0.71 -17.59
CA CYS A 349 5.43 0.22 -18.69
C CYS A 349 5.19 -0.50 -20.03
N LEU A 350 5.90 -1.62 -20.25
CA LEU A 350 5.73 -2.48 -21.42
C LEU A 350 4.37 -3.21 -21.41
N GLU A 351 3.95 -3.69 -20.24
CA GLU A 351 2.65 -4.33 -20.03
C GLU A 351 1.48 -3.36 -20.19
N ASP A 352 1.61 -2.13 -19.70
CA ASP A 352 0.61 -1.07 -19.83
C ASP A 352 0.44 -0.66 -21.31
N ALA A 353 1.56 -0.53 -22.03
CA ALA A 353 1.59 -0.16 -23.45
C ALA A 353 1.10 -1.28 -24.38
N TYR A 354 1.28 -2.56 -23.99
CA TYR A 354 0.84 -3.70 -24.79
C TYR A 354 -0.63 -3.54 -25.22
N PRO A 355 -0.96 -3.67 -26.52
CA PRO A 355 -0.14 -4.27 -27.60
C PRO A 355 0.88 -3.36 -28.28
N ASN A 356 0.87 -2.05 -28.00
CA ASN A 356 1.69 -1.07 -28.71
C ASN A 356 3.17 -1.18 -28.34
N THR A 357 4.03 -0.74 -29.27
CA THR A 357 5.46 -0.60 -28.96
C THR A 357 5.70 0.65 -28.13
N ILE A 358 6.78 0.65 -27.35
CA ILE A 358 7.24 1.80 -26.60
C ILE A 358 8.72 2.05 -26.86
N LYS A 359 9.04 3.30 -27.18
CA LYS A 359 10.42 3.74 -27.44
C LYS A 359 11.25 3.69 -26.17
N THR A 360 12.52 3.33 -26.30
CA THR A 360 13.50 3.25 -25.20
C THR A 360 13.56 4.56 -24.40
N THR A 361 13.53 5.71 -25.08
CA THR A 361 13.50 7.04 -24.47
C THR A 361 12.31 7.22 -23.53
N ASN A 362 11.12 6.76 -23.95
CA ASN A 362 9.89 6.89 -23.18
C ASN A 362 9.91 5.94 -21.97
N ILE A 363 10.39 4.70 -22.14
CA ILE A 363 10.60 3.78 -21.02
C ILE A 363 11.51 4.41 -19.97
N PHE A 364 12.65 4.97 -20.41
CA PHE A 364 13.65 5.55 -19.51
C PHE A 364 13.12 6.78 -18.78
N GLN A 365 12.35 7.63 -19.46
CA GLN A 365 11.67 8.77 -18.86
C GLN A 365 10.65 8.33 -17.80
N LEU A 366 9.75 7.38 -18.14
CA LEU A 366 8.72 6.86 -17.21
C LEU A 366 9.33 6.13 -16.00
N CYS A 367 10.51 5.54 -16.18
CA CYS A 367 11.27 4.87 -15.12
C CYS A 367 12.26 5.80 -14.38
N LYS A 368 12.29 7.09 -14.72
CA LYS A 368 13.19 8.11 -14.13
C LYS A 368 14.67 7.69 -14.15
N ILE A 369 15.12 7.18 -15.30
CA ILE A 369 16.52 6.77 -15.51
C ILE A 369 17.41 8.00 -15.70
N ARG A 370 18.56 8.03 -15.02
CA ARG A 370 19.55 9.11 -15.12
C ARG A 370 20.43 8.91 -16.36
N GLN A 371 21.01 9.99 -16.90
CA GLN A 371 21.89 9.90 -18.08
C GLN A 371 23.08 8.92 -17.89
N GLY A 372 23.67 8.87 -16.70
CA GLY A 372 24.76 7.93 -16.40
C GLY A 372 24.34 6.45 -16.27
N ASP A 373 23.03 6.16 -16.16
CA ASP A 373 22.49 4.81 -15.94
C ASP A 373 21.96 4.16 -17.25
N VAL A 374 22.08 4.85 -18.39
CA VAL A 374 21.46 4.45 -19.67
C VAL A 374 21.93 3.07 -20.14
N ILE A 375 23.22 2.76 -20.01
CA ILE A 375 23.78 1.47 -20.40
C ILE A 375 23.21 0.35 -19.52
N SER A 376 23.20 0.54 -18.19
CA SER A 376 22.62 -0.42 -17.24
C SER A 376 21.14 -0.66 -17.51
N ALA A 377 20.38 0.39 -17.86
CA ALA A 377 18.98 0.28 -18.22
C ALA A 377 18.78 -0.50 -19.54
N ALA A 378 19.64 -0.29 -20.54
CA ALA A 378 19.63 -1.06 -21.78
C ALA A 378 19.96 -2.54 -21.55
N VAL A 379 20.89 -2.85 -20.62
CA VAL A 379 21.19 -4.23 -20.21
C VAL A 379 19.96 -4.90 -19.59
N VAL A 380 19.19 -4.19 -18.77
CA VAL A 380 17.94 -4.72 -18.19
C VAL A 380 16.91 -5.03 -19.27
N LEU A 381 16.76 -4.18 -20.30
CA LEU A 381 15.86 -4.48 -21.43
C LEU A 381 16.33 -5.71 -22.21
N LYS A 382 17.64 -5.85 -22.46
CA LYS A 382 18.20 -7.04 -23.10
C LYS A 382 18.05 -8.31 -22.25
N ASP A 383 18.12 -8.22 -20.93
CA ASP A 383 17.81 -9.33 -20.01
C ASP A 383 16.34 -9.76 -20.11
N LEU A 384 15.40 -8.80 -20.10
CA LEU A 384 13.98 -9.08 -20.31
C LEU A 384 13.72 -9.74 -21.67
N GLN A 385 14.42 -9.29 -22.72
CA GLN A 385 14.35 -9.90 -24.05
C GLN A 385 14.88 -11.34 -24.05
N LYS A 386 16.03 -11.57 -23.41
CA LYS A 386 16.63 -12.91 -23.28
C LYS A 386 15.71 -13.89 -22.54
N ARG A 387 14.93 -13.40 -21.58
CA ARG A 387 13.91 -14.17 -20.86
C ARG A 387 12.61 -14.38 -21.66
N GLY A 388 12.53 -13.92 -22.90
CA GLY A 388 11.36 -14.08 -23.76
C GLY A 388 10.17 -13.18 -23.40
N LEU A 389 10.36 -12.18 -22.53
CA LEU A 389 9.26 -11.34 -22.05
C LEU A 389 8.95 -10.19 -22.99
N ILE A 390 9.97 -9.68 -23.69
CA ILE A 390 9.84 -8.57 -24.62
C ILE A 390 10.61 -8.85 -25.90
N ARG A 391 10.28 -8.12 -26.96
CA ARG A 391 11.01 -8.15 -28.23
C ARG A 391 11.23 -6.74 -28.73
N GLU A 392 12.39 -6.53 -29.32
CA GLU A 392 12.70 -5.31 -30.07
C GLU A 392 12.20 -5.51 -31.51
N ILE A 393 11.23 -4.69 -31.93
CA ILE A 393 10.61 -4.81 -33.27
C ILE A 393 11.40 -3.98 -34.29
N THR A 394 11.72 -2.75 -33.93
CA THR A 394 12.65 -1.86 -34.63
C THR A 394 13.68 -1.34 -33.63
N ALA A 395 14.81 -0.84 -34.11
CA ALA A 395 15.89 -0.38 -33.24
C ALA A 395 15.40 0.64 -32.21
N GLY A 396 15.44 0.27 -30.92
CA GLY A 396 15.00 1.09 -29.80
C GLY A 396 13.50 1.04 -29.48
N GLU A 397 12.69 0.24 -30.17
CA GLU A 397 11.25 0.06 -29.92
C GLU A 397 10.92 -1.34 -29.39
N TRP A 398 10.28 -1.37 -28.22
CA TRP A 398 10.06 -2.59 -27.46
C TRP A 398 8.59 -2.92 -27.35
N VAL A 399 8.24 -4.21 -27.42
CA VAL A 399 6.89 -4.71 -27.18
C VAL A 399 6.91 -5.88 -26.20
N ARG A 400 5.90 -5.98 -25.33
CA ARG A 400 5.67 -7.16 -24.48
C ARG A 400 5.20 -8.31 -25.36
N ILE A 401 5.73 -9.51 -25.14
CA ILE A 401 5.31 -10.73 -25.85
C ILE A 401 4.81 -11.76 -24.84
N PRO A 402 3.64 -12.40 -25.06
CA PRO A 402 3.21 -13.55 -24.27
C PRO A 402 4.27 -14.66 -24.27
N LEU A 403 4.51 -15.31 -23.13
CA LEU A 403 5.47 -16.42 -23.08
C LEU A 403 4.96 -17.56 -23.97
N GLU A 404 5.79 -18.00 -24.92
CA GLU A 404 5.55 -19.21 -25.71
C GLU A 404 5.79 -20.41 -24.78
N GLU A 405 4.75 -21.21 -24.53
CA GLU A 405 4.86 -22.44 -23.76
C GLU A 405 4.55 -23.64 -24.66
N GLU A 406 5.56 -24.47 -24.92
CA GLU A 406 5.44 -25.69 -25.73
C GLU A 406 4.36 -26.66 -25.20
N ALA A 407 4.12 -26.65 -23.89
CA ALA A 407 3.12 -27.50 -23.23
C ALA A 407 1.65 -27.11 -23.55
N ASN A 408 1.39 -25.86 -23.94
CA ASN A 408 0.03 -25.28 -24.00
C ASN A 408 -0.43 -24.85 -25.41
N ARG A 409 0.27 -25.25 -26.48
CA ARG A 409 -0.04 -24.93 -27.89
C ARG A 409 -0.32 -23.44 -28.15
N HIS A 410 0.31 -22.53 -27.40
CA HIS A 410 0.11 -21.09 -27.60
C HIS A 410 1.09 -20.55 -28.64
N GLU A 411 0.63 -20.48 -29.89
CA GLU A 411 1.45 -20.00 -31.01
C GLU A 411 1.34 -18.47 -31.16
N VAL A 412 2.47 -17.76 -31.22
CA VAL A 412 2.51 -16.30 -31.43
C VAL A 412 3.05 -15.99 -32.84
N LYS A 413 2.22 -15.36 -33.68
CA LYS A 413 2.56 -14.98 -35.07
C LYS A 413 2.61 -13.47 -35.22
N ILE A 414 3.76 -12.96 -35.68
CA ILE A 414 3.88 -11.57 -36.11
C ILE A 414 3.54 -11.50 -37.59
N VAL A 415 2.54 -10.69 -37.94
CA VAL A 415 2.00 -10.60 -39.31
C VAL A 415 1.82 -9.15 -39.74
N GLN A 416 1.89 -8.88 -41.05
CA GLN A 416 1.52 -7.56 -41.59
C GLN A 416 0.00 -7.44 -41.80
N LYS A 417 -0.63 -8.55 -42.19
CA LYS A 417 -2.07 -8.70 -42.38
C LYS A 417 -2.52 -9.99 -41.71
N LEU A 418 -3.69 -9.96 -41.10
CA LEU A 418 -4.31 -11.17 -40.57
C LEU A 418 -4.61 -12.15 -41.71
N PRO A 419 -4.50 -13.46 -41.45
CA PRO A 419 -4.87 -14.46 -42.44
C PRO A 419 -6.38 -14.34 -42.76
N GLN A 420 -6.75 -14.65 -43.99
CA GLN A 420 -8.16 -14.81 -44.33
C GLN A 420 -8.71 -16.03 -43.58
N MET A 421 -9.87 -15.84 -42.95
CA MET A 421 -10.53 -16.86 -42.16
C MET A 421 -11.78 -17.35 -42.90
N SER A 422 -12.09 -18.63 -42.75
CA SER A 422 -13.39 -19.15 -43.20
C SER A 422 -14.48 -18.63 -42.26
N GLU A 423 -15.74 -18.54 -42.72
CA GLU A 423 -16.87 -18.10 -41.88
C GLU A 423 -17.03 -18.97 -40.61
N ARG A 424 -16.61 -20.24 -40.66
CA ARG A 424 -16.66 -21.16 -39.50
C ARG A 424 -15.58 -20.87 -38.45
N ASP A 425 -14.50 -20.22 -38.86
CA ASP A 425 -13.36 -19.87 -38.02
C ASP A 425 -13.38 -18.40 -37.61
N GLU A 426 -14.31 -17.59 -38.14
CA GLU A 426 -14.46 -16.21 -37.69
C GLU A 426 -15.05 -16.14 -36.27
N PRO A 427 -14.50 -15.28 -35.40
CA PRO A 427 -14.93 -15.17 -34.02
C PRO A 427 -16.32 -14.52 -33.91
N LYS A 428 -17.16 -15.09 -33.05
CA LYS A 428 -18.52 -14.59 -32.76
C LYS A 428 -18.57 -13.82 -31.44
N ILE A 429 -17.56 -13.98 -30.60
CA ILE A 429 -17.47 -13.34 -29.28
C ILE A 429 -16.13 -12.63 -29.19
N ALA A 430 -16.16 -11.34 -28.89
CA ALA A 430 -14.98 -10.55 -28.58
C ALA A 430 -14.83 -10.39 -27.07
N ILE A 431 -13.61 -10.58 -26.57
CA ILE A 431 -13.26 -10.42 -25.15
C ILE A 431 -12.24 -9.29 -25.04
N ILE A 432 -12.59 -8.24 -24.30
CA ILE A 432 -11.78 -7.03 -24.14
C ILE A 432 -11.27 -6.96 -22.71
N THR A 433 -9.96 -6.80 -22.56
CA THR A 433 -9.25 -6.65 -21.28
C THR A 433 -8.45 -5.35 -21.27
N ALA A 434 -8.08 -4.82 -20.10
CA ALA A 434 -7.37 -3.55 -19.94
C ALA A 434 -6.02 -3.66 -19.23
N LEU A 435 -5.80 -4.70 -18.42
CA LEU A 435 -4.53 -4.99 -17.76
C LEU A 435 -3.90 -6.26 -18.33
N TYR A 436 -2.58 -6.35 -18.29
CA TYR A 436 -1.88 -7.51 -18.85
C TYR A 436 -2.21 -8.81 -18.09
N CYS A 437 -2.35 -8.76 -16.76
CA CYS A 437 -2.80 -9.91 -15.96
C CYS A 437 -4.25 -10.35 -16.27
N GLU A 438 -5.11 -9.45 -16.75
CA GLU A 438 -6.45 -9.80 -17.23
C GLU A 438 -6.37 -10.54 -18.57
N LYS A 439 -5.51 -10.07 -19.48
CA LYS A 439 -5.26 -10.74 -20.75
C LYS A 439 -4.73 -12.15 -20.55
N LEU A 440 -3.74 -12.32 -19.67
CA LEU A 440 -3.19 -13.64 -19.33
C LEU A 440 -4.26 -14.59 -18.77
N ALA A 441 -5.08 -14.10 -17.83
CA ALA A 441 -6.18 -14.86 -17.25
C ALA A 441 -7.22 -15.28 -18.31
N VAL A 442 -7.62 -14.36 -19.19
CA VAL A 442 -8.55 -14.65 -20.29
C VAL A 442 -7.95 -15.66 -21.26
N ASP A 443 -6.69 -15.49 -21.66
CA ASP A 443 -6.05 -16.39 -22.63
C ASP A 443 -5.88 -17.80 -22.06
N ALA A 444 -5.67 -17.94 -20.75
CA ALA A 444 -5.64 -19.25 -20.09
C ALA A 444 -6.97 -20.00 -20.22
N MET A 445 -8.09 -19.30 -20.44
CA MET A 445 -9.41 -19.90 -20.65
C MET A 445 -9.67 -20.33 -22.10
N VAL A 446 -8.84 -19.90 -23.06
CA VAL A 446 -9.02 -20.15 -24.49
C VAL A 446 -8.20 -21.37 -24.94
N GLU A 447 -8.88 -22.30 -25.60
CA GLU A 447 -8.34 -23.53 -26.19
C GLU A 447 -7.92 -23.30 -27.65
N ASP A 448 -6.96 -24.10 -28.13
CA ASP A 448 -6.41 -24.04 -29.51
C ASP A 448 -6.08 -22.61 -29.98
N LYS A 449 -5.43 -21.85 -29.10
CA LYS A 449 -5.24 -20.40 -29.27
C LYS A 449 -3.99 -20.02 -30.08
N ILE A 450 -4.15 -19.07 -30.98
CA ILE A 450 -3.07 -18.41 -31.73
C ILE A 450 -3.16 -16.90 -31.52
N THR A 451 -2.05 -16.29 -31.11
CA THR A 451 -1.94 -14.84 -30.98
C THR A 451 -1.32 -14.24 -32.23
N TYR A 452 -2.05 -13.35 -32.88
CA TYR A 452 -1.56 -12.55 -33.99
C TYR A 452 -1.17 -11.17 -33.48
N ILE A 453 0.10 -10.80 -33.69
CA ILE A 453 0.61 -9.44 -33.50
C ILE A 453 0.68 -8.81 -34.89
N GLN A 454 -0.32 -8.00 -35.21
CA GLN A 454 -0.38 -7.29 -36.48
C GLN A 454 0.41 -5.99 -36.39
N HIS A 455 1.52 -5.93 -37.13
CA HIS A 455 2.37 -4.75 -37.23
C HIS A 455 2.28 -4.18 -38.65
N MET A 456 1.63 -3.03 -38.81
CA MET A 456 1.51 -2.38 -40.12
C MET A 456 2.77 -1.55 -40.42
N LYS A 457 3.36 -1.75 -41.60
CA LYS A 457 4.47 -0.89 -42.05
C LYS A 457 3.97 0.56 -42.19
N GLY A 458 4.61 1.49 -41.48
CA GLY A 458 4.31 2.93 -41.55
C GLY A 458 3.37 3.47 -40.47
N SER A 459 2.78 2.62 -39.61
CA SER A 459 2.10 3.09 -38.40
C SER A 459 3.12 3.25 -37.27
N GLU A 460 3.45 4.48 -36.89
CA GLU A 460 4.38 4.74 -35.78
C GLU A 460 3.82 4.18 -34.46
N GLY A 461 4.25 2.98 -34.08
CA GLY A 461 4.04 2.39 -32.76
C GLY A 461 2.70 1.71 -32.48
N GLU A 462 1.75 1.73 -33.42
CA GLU A 462 0.47 1.04 -33.26
C GLU A 462 0.56 -0.41 -33.72
N SER A 463 0.36 -1.35 -32.78
CA SER A 463 0.25 -2.77 -33.10
C SER A 463 -1.08 -3.29 -32.59
N GLN A 464 -1.74 -4.13 -33.39
CA GLN A 464 -2.98 -4.77 -32.97
C GLN A 464 -2.65 -6.19 -32.54
N VAL A 465 -3.17 -6.62 -31.38
CA VAL A 465 -2.98 -7.99 -30.92
C VAL A 465 -4.32 -8.66 -30.71
N TYR A 466 -4.49 -9.77 -31.40
CA TYR A 466 -5.68 -10.60 -31.33
C TYR A 466 -5.28 -12.02 -30.97
N THR A 467 -5.91 -12.60 -29.96
CA THR A 467 -5.75 -14.02 -29.64
C THR A 467 -7.03 -14.72 -30.02
N LEU A 468 -6.94 -15.52 -31.08
CA LEU A 468 -8.04 -16.30 -31.63
C LEU A 468 -7.97 -17.70 -31.07
N GLY A 469 -9.12 -18.29 -30.76
CA GLY A 469 -9.21 -19.67 -30.32
C GLY A 469 -10.65 -20.06 -30.02
N ARG A 470 -10.84 -21.13 -29.25
CA ARG A 470 -12.16 -21.69 -28.96
C ARG A 470 -12.42 -21.72 -27.45
N ILE A 471 -13.69 -21.53 -27.10
CA ILE A 471 -14.23 -21.86 -25.78
C ILE A 471 -15.46 -22.73 -26.05
N GLY A 472 -15.32 -24.03 -25.85
CA GLY A 472 -16.32 -25.01 -26.29
C GLY A 472 -16.61 -24.89 -27.78
N LYS A 473 -17.87 -24.65 -28.15
CA LYS A 473 -18.30 -24.55 -29.56
C LYS A 473 -18.09 -23.15 -30.16
N SER A 474 -17.81 -22.16 -29.32
CA SER A 474 -17.71 -20.75 -29.73
C SER A 474 -16.29 -20.39 -30.11
N VAL A 475 -16.12 -19.78 -31.29
CA VAL A 475 -14.87 -19.16 -31.68
C VAL A 475 -14.81 -17.75 -31.08
N VAL A 476 -13.72 -17.45 -30.39
CA VAL A 476 -13.54 -16.22 -29.62
C VAL A 476 -12.30 -15.47 -30.08
N VAL A 477 -12.34 -14.16 -29.94
CA VAL A 477 -11.17 -13.29 -30.08
C VAL A 477 -10.97 -12.49 -28.80
N SER A 478 -9.77 -12.53 -28.22
CA SER A 478 -9.41 -11.69 -27.08
C SER A 478 -8.39 -10.62 -27.47
N THR A 479 -8.52 -9.42 -26.91
CA THR A 479 -7.56 -8.33 -27.06
C THR A 479 -7.38 -7.55 -25.75
N LYS A 480 -6.27 -6.83 -25.66
CA LYS A 480 -6.00 -5.89 -24.57
C LYS A 480 -5.99 -4.46 -25.11
N ILE A 481 -6.69 -3.55 -24.45
CA ILE A 481 -6.55 -2.11 -24.69
C ILE A 481 -5.27 -1.57 -24.01
N SER A 482 -4.60 -0.63 -24.67
CA SER A 482 -3.43 0.06 -24.12
C SER A 482 -3.82 1.08 -23.05
N ARG A 483 -3.02 1.23 -21.99
CA ARG A 483 -3.22 2.17 -20.87
C ARG A 483 -1.99 3.08 -20.65
N GLN A 484 -1.58 3.84 -21.66
CA GLN A 484 -0.46 4.78 -21.51
C GLN A 484 -0.87 6.00 -20.67
N ALA A 485 -0.08 6.49 -19.73
CA ALA A 485 -0.53 7.38 -18.64
C ALA A 485 -1.14 8.78 -18.99
N ASP A 486 -1.46 9.09 -20.24
CA ASP A 486 -1.96 10.39 -20.69
C ASP A 486 -3.47 10.40 -21.00
N LYS A 487 -4.07 11.61 -21.04
CA LYS A 487 -5.49 11.86 -21.35
C LYS A 487 -5.97 11.27 -22.69
N GLN A 488 -5.04 10.84 -23.55
CA GLN A 488 -5.29 10.18 -24.82
C GLN A 488 -5.87 8.75 -24.67
N ASN A 489 -5.80 8.15 -23.48
CA ASN A 489 -6.18 6.75 -23.23
C ASN A 489 -7.59 6.36 -23.66
N ASP A 490 -8.59 7.17 -23.33
CA ASP A 490 -9.98 6.81 -23.59
C ASP A 490 -10.27 6.74 -25.10
N LEU A 491 -9.60 7.58 -25.89
CA LEU A 491 -9.71 7.59 -27.36
C LEU A 491 -8.98 6.39 -27.98
N THR A 492 -7.75 6.12 -27.56
CA THR A 492 -6.95 4.97 -28.07
C THR A 492 -7.61 3.63 -27.75
N ALA A 493 -8.21 3.50 -26.57
CA ALA A 493 -8.98 2.31 -26.19
C ALA A 493 -10.21 2.12 -27.08
N ALA A 494 -10.97 3.18 -27.33
CA ALA A 494 -12.13 3.15 -28.23
C ALA A 494 -11.74 2.80 -29.67
N GLU A 495 -10.63 3.34 -30.18
CA GLU A 495 -10.09 3.03 -31.51
C GLU A 495 -9.68 1.56 -31.65
N THR A 496 -9.06 0.98 -30.61
CA THR A 496 -8.71 -0.45 -30.59
C THR A 496 -9.95 -1.33 -30.73
N VAL A 497 -11.03 -0.97 -30.03
CA VAL A 497 -12.31 -1.70 -30.12
C VAL A 497 -12.97 -1.50 -31.47
N SER A 498 -12.97 -0.28 -32.03
CA SER A 498 -13.47 -0.03 -33.39
C SER A 498 -12.73 -0.88 -34.43
N LYS A 499 -11.39 -0.90 -34.39
CA LYS A 499 -10.57 -1.73 -35.28
C LYS A 499 -10.88 -3.23 -35.13
N LEU A 500 -11.08 -3.71 -33.90
CA LEU A 500 -11.48 -5.11 -33.65
C LEU A 500 -12.82 -5.43 -34.31
N LEU A 501 -13.84 -4.58 -34.14
CA LEU A 501 -15.18 -4.80 -34.67
C LEU A 501 -15.26 -4.66 -36.19
N GLU A 502 -14.42 -3.82 -36.78
CA GLU A 502 -14.22 -3.69 -38.23
C GLU A 502 -13.51 -4.91 -38.81
N THR A 503 -12.51 -5.44 -38.09
CA THR A 503 -11.73 -6.61 -38.51
C THR A 503 -12.55 -7.89 -38.44
N PHE A 504 -13.31 -8.08 -37.36
CA PHE A 504 -14.10 -9.29 -37.12
C PHE A 504 -15.59 -8.99 -37.20
N ILE A 505 -16.08 -8.86 -38.42
CA ILE A 505 -17.46 -8.43 -38.70
C ILE A 505 -18.52 -9.38 -38.12
N GLN A 506 -18.21 -10.67 -37.96
CA GLN A 506 -19.12 -11.68 -37.41
C GLN A 506 -19.22 -11.68 -35.87
N VAL A 507 -18.44 -10.86 -35.17
CA VAL A 507 -18.58 -10.71 -33.70
C VAL A 507 -19.99 -10.24 -33.37
N LYS A 508 -20.75 -11.00 -32.58
CA LYS A 508 -22.10 -10.64 -32.13
C LYS A 508 -22.11 -10.13 -30.70
N HIS A 509 -21.26 -10.70 -29.85
CA HIS A 509 -21.23 -10.45 -28.42
C HIS A 509 -19.88 -9.89 -27.98
N VAL A 510 -19.89 -8.91 -27.08
CA VAL A 510 -18.67 -8.28 -26.54
C VAL A 510 -18.63 -8.41 -25.02
N LEU A 511 -17.62 -9.07 -24.49
CA LEU A 511 -17.41 -9.24 -23.06
C LEU A 511 -16.25 -8.37 -22.59
N LEU A 512 -16.51 -7.48 -21.64
CA LEU A 512 -15.48 -6.68 -20.97
C LEU A 512 -15.08 -7.36 -19.67
N VAL A 513 -13.95 -8.05 -19.68
CA VAL A 513 -13.50 -8.91 -18.59
C VAL A 513 -12.27 -8.31 -17.95
N GLY A 514 -12.26 -8.23 -16.62
CA GLY A 514 -11.10 -7.69 -15.92
C GLY A 514 -11.31 -7.52 -14.43
N VAL A 515 -10.62 -6.56 -13.83
CA VAL A 515 -10.72 -6.26 -12.40
C VAL A 515 -11.56 -5.01 -12.15
N GLY A 516 -12.08 -4.90 -10.93
CA GLY A 516 -12.75 -3.70 -10.45
C GLY A 516 -12.62 -3.53 -8.94
N GLY A 517 -13.19 -2.43 -8.46
CA GLY A 517 -13.28 -2.08 -7.05
C GLY A 517 -14.63 -2.49 -6.47
N ALA A 518 -14.61 -3.29 -5.41
CA ALA A 518 -15.80 -3.73 -4.70
C ALA A 518 -16.54 -2.57 -4.03
N VAL A 519 -17.87 -2.63 -4.07
CA VAL A 519 -18.75 -1.80 -3.23
C VAL A 519 -19.17 -2.63 -2.02
N PRO A 520 -18.65 -2.33 -0.82
CA PRO A 520 -18.98 -3.10 0.36
C PRO A 520 -20.33 -2.67 0.93
N SER A 521 -21.06 -3.63 1.49
CA SER A 521 -22.15 -3.36 2.44
C SER A 521 -21.69 -3.75 3.84
N TYR A 522 -21.80 -2.83 4.81
CA TYR A 522 -21.25 -3.05 6.16
C TYR A 522 -22.18 -3.87 7.07
N ASN A 523 -23.47 -3.97 6.74
CA ASN A 523 -24.48 -4.60 7.58
C ASN A 523 -25.29 -5.70 6.88
N ASN A 524 -25.06 -5.95 5.59
CA ASN A 524 -25.86 -6.90 4.82
C ASN A 524 -24.97 -7.79 3.95
N TYR A 525 -24.83 -9.06 4.35
CA TYR A 525 -24.05 -10.07 3.64
C TYR A 525 -24.49 -10.25 2.16
N ASN A 526 -25.80 -10.20 1.89
CA ASN A 526 -26.34 -10.41 0.54
C ASN A 526 -26.05 -9.24 -0.39
N LYS A 527 -25.80 -8.03 0.15
CA LYS A 527 -25.38 -6.85 -0.63
C LYS A 527 -23.88 -6.62 -0.60
N HIS A 528 -23.15 -7.33 0.28
CA HIS A 528 -21.72 -7.13 0.49
C HIS A 528 -20.90 -7.81 -0.62
N VAL A 529 -20.12 -6.99 -1.33
CA VAL A 529 -19.09 -7.43 -2.27
C VAL A 529 -17.72 -7.27 -1.62
N ARG A 530 -16.86 -8.29 -1.72
CA ARG A 530 -15.51 -8.29 -1.14
C ARG A 530 -14.42 -8.63 -2.16
N LEU A 531 -13.16 -8.62 -1.75
CA LEU A 531 -12.05 -8.95 -2.63
C LEU A 531 -12.07 -10.43 -3.02
N GLY A 532 -11.81 -10.71 -4.29
CA GLY A 532 -11.90 -12.05 -4.87
C GLY A 532 -13.31 -12.51 -5.26
N ASP A 533 -14.35 -11.71 -5.01
CA ASP A 533 -15.67 -11.92 -5.61
C ASP A 533 -15.68 -11.46 -7.07
N VAL A 534 -16.72 -11.86 -7.82
CA VAL A 534 -16.98 -11.40 -9.19
C VAL A 534 -18.28 -10.61 -9.22
N VAL A 535 -18.27 -9.48 -9.91
CA VAL A 535 -19.46 -8.70 -10.24
C VAL A 535 -19.73 -8.84 -11.73
N VAL A 536 -20.95 -9.24 -12.07
CA VAL A 536 -21.45 -9.35 -13.44
C VAL A 536 -22.50 -8.26 -13.65
N SER A 537 -22.37 -7.50 -14.74
CA SER A 537 -23.22 -6.33 -15.00
C SER A 537 -24.60 -6.73 -15.52
N VAL A 538 -25.41 -7.31 -14.64
CA VAL A 538 -26.82 -7.58 -14.89
C VAL A 538 -27.63 -6.58 -14.08
N PRO A 539 -28.56 -5.85 -14.72
CA PRO A 539 -29.39 -4.91 -14.00
C PRO A 539 -30.43 -5.69 -13.18
N ARG A 540 -30.73 -5.24 -11.96
CA ARG A 540 -31.74 -5.90 -11.11
C ARG A 540 -33.15 -5.79 -11.71
N ASP A 541 -33.41 -4.65 -12.35
CA ASP A 541 -34.65 -4.29 -13.05
C ASP A 541 -34.32 -3.82 -14.48
N ASN A 542 -35.13 -2.97 -15.11
CA ASN A 542 -34.85 -2.34 -16.41
C ASN A 542 -33.75 -1.23 -16.35
N GLY A 543 -32.82 -1.37 -15.40
CA GLY A 543 -31.76 -0.41 -15.07
C GLY A 543 -30.57 -0.47 -16.02
N ALA A 544 -29.60 0.42 -15.80
CA ALA A 544 -28.35 0.44 -16.54
C ALA A 544 -27.42 -0.70 -16.08
N ILE A 545 -26.64 -1.27 -17.00
CA ILE A 545 -25.58 -2.23 -16.63
C ILE A 545 -24.28 -1.51 -16.29
N TYR A 546 -24.10 -0.31 -16.84
CA TYR A 546 -22.93 0.53 -16.62
C TYR A 546 -23.32 2.00 -16.50
N ILE A 547 -22.72 2.71 -15.54
CA ILE A 547 -23.02 4.12 -15.25
C ILE A 547 -21.71 4.92 -15.13
N TYR A 548 -21.54 5.95 -15.95
CA TYR A 548 -20.39 6.84 -15.90
C TYR A 548 -20.75 8.20 -15.30
N CYS A 549 -20.18 8.54 -14.15
CA CYS A 549 -20.34 9.85 -13.53
C CYS A 549 -19.28 10.83 -14.05
N SER A 550 -19.71 11.85 -14.80
CA SER A 550 -18.82 12.86 -15.40
C SER A 550 -18.65 14.09 -14.53
N LYS A 551 -19.68 14.48 -13.77
CA LYS A 551 -19.69 15.69 -12.95
C LYS A 551 -20.49 15.51 -11.66
N ILE A 552 -20.07 16.21 -10.62
CA ILE A 552 -20.72 16.23 -9.31
C ILE A 552 -20.97 17.70 -8.93
N ASP A 553 -22.22 18.04 -8.67
CA ASP A 553 -22.63 19.35 -8.19
C ASP A 553 -23.21 19.23 -6.78
N LYS A 554 -22.66 19.96 -5.80
CA LYS A 554 -23.21 19.97 -4.44
C LYS A 554 -24.48 20.81 -4.43
N VAL A 555 -25.59 20.24 -3.94
CA VAL A 555 -26.85 20.97 -3.86
C VAL A 555 -26.75 22.04 -2.76
N PRO A 556 -27.06 23.32 -3.05
CA PRO A 556 -27.02 24.40 -2.06
C PRO A 556 -27.87 24.06 -0.83
N ASN A 557 -27.35 24.35 0.37
CA ASN A 557 -28.02 24.11 1.65
C ASN A 557 -28.45 22.64 1.92
N SER A 558 -27.81 21.65 1.29
CA SER A 558 -28.05 20.25 1.64
C SER A 558 -26.75 19.42 1.68
N LEU A 559 -26.83 18.24 2.30
CA LEU A 559 -25.77 17.22 2.30
C LEU A 559 -25.81 16.35 1.03
N ARG A 560 -26.70 16.63 0.07
CA ARG A 560 -26.90 15.84 -1.14
C ARG A 560 -26.07 16.36 -2.31
N TYR A 561 -25.70 15.43 -3.18
CA TYR A 561 -24.98 15.69 -4.42
C TYR A 561 -25.87 15.37 -5.61
N ASN A 562 -25.81 16.20 -6.63
CA ASN A 562 -26.36 15.90 -7.95
C ASN A 562 -25.24 15.31 -8.79
N TYR A 563 -25.47 14.10 -9.29
CA TYR A 563 -24.54 13.39 -10.15
C TYR A 563 -24.98 13.53 -11.60
N SER A 564 -24.14 14.13 -12.45
CA SER A 564 -24.32 14.03 -13.89
C SER A 564 -23.73 12.71 -14.35
N ALA A 565 -24.61 11.74 -14.58
CA ALA A 565 -24.22 10.40 -14.98
C ALA A 565 -24.82 10.02 -16.35
N LYS A 566 -24.05 9.28 -17.15
CA LYS A 566 -24.52 8.63 -18.37
C LYS A 566 -24.73 7.15 -18.10
N GLU A 567 -25.89 6.65 -18.50
CA GLU A 567 -26.30 5.26 -18.32
C GLU A 567 -26.20 4.49 -19.64
N TYR A 568 -25.72 3.25 -19.56
CA TYR A 568 -25.55 2.36 -20.70
C TYR A 568 -26.36 1.08 -20.52
N ARG A 569 -27.08 0.69 -21.58
CA ARG A 569 -28.01 -0.44 -21.61
C ARG A 569 -27.85 -1.20 -22.93
N PRO A 570 -27.44 -2.49 -22.90
CA PRO A 570 -27.40 -3.30 -24.11
C PRO A 570 -28.82 -3.54 -24.61
N ARG A 571 -29.06 -3.37 -25.92
CA ARG A 571 -30.38 -3.64 -26.51
C ARG A 571 -30.62 -5.14 -26.69
N ASP A 572 -29.56 -5.90 -26.95
CA ASP A 572 -29.61 -7.36 -27.05
C ASP A 572 -29.38 -8.00 -25.69
N GLN A 573 -30.41 -8.71 -25.20
CA GLN A 573 -30.46 -9.34 -23.88
C GLN A 573 -29.85 -10.75 -23.86
N THR A 574 -29.28 -11.26 -24.95
CA THR A 574 -28.76 -12.64 -25.05
C THR A 574 -27.76 -12.97 -23.94
N LEU A 575 -26.79 -12.10 -23.68
CA LEU A 575 -25.79 -12.29 -22.63
C LEU A 575 -26.38 -12.22 -21.21
N ILE A 576 -27.39 -11.37 -21.02
CA ILE A 576 -28.10 -11.24 -19.74
C ILE A 576 -28.91 -12.52 -19.48
N ASN A 577 -29.64 -13.02 -20.48
CA ASN A 577 -30.41 -14.26 -20.40
C ASN A 577 -29.51 -15.48 -20.14
N ALA A 578 -28.35 -15.56 -20.81
CA ALA A 578 -27.37 -16.61 -20.56
C ALA A 578 -26.80 -16.54 -19.13
N THR A 579 -26.61 -15.33 -18.61
CA THR A 579 -26.17 -15.10 -17.23
C THR A 579 -27.21 -15.59 -16.22
N GLU A 580 -28.49 -15.28 -16.42
CA GLU A 580 -29.58 -15.77 -15.57
C GLU A 580 -29.73 -17.30 -15.66
N SER A 581 -29.57 -17.90 -16.85
CA SER A 581 -29.53 -19.35 -17.01
C SER A 581 -28.38 -19.98 -16.21
N LEU A 582 -27.16 -19.45 -16.32
CA LEU A 582 -26.00 -19.93 -15.56
C LEU A 582 -26.21 -19.76 -14.05
N ARG A 583 -26.83 -18.65 -13.63
CA ARG A 583 -27.20 -18.40 -12.23
C ARG A 583 -28.16 -19.46 -11.71
N HIS A 584 -29.25 -19.74 -12.43
CA HIS A 584 -30.21 -20.78 -12.04
C HIS A 584 -29.57 -22.17 -11.98
N GLN A 585 -28.72 -22.52 -12.96
CA GLN A 585 -27.96 -23.77 -12.94
C GLN A 585 -27.02 -23.85 -11.73
N ALA A 586 -26.38 -22.74 -11.37
CA ALA A 586 -25.51 -22.68 -10.20
C ALA A 586 -26.33 -22.85 -8.92
N GLU A 587 -27.42 -22.12 -8.74
CA GLU A 587 -28.26 -22.13 -7.52
C GLU A 587 -28.96 -23.48 -7.29
N THR A 588 -29.35 -24.18 -8.36
CA THR A 588 -30.02 -25.49 -8.28
C THR A 588 -29.07 -26.67 -8.01
N ARG A 589 -27.75 -26.50 -8.16
CA ARG A 589 -26.76 -27.53 -7.83
C ARG A 589 -26.62 -27.68 -6.31
N ILE A 590 -27.28 -28.68 -5.75
CA ILE A 590 -27.30 -28.96 -4.30
C ILE A 590 -25.92 -29.42 -3.78
N ARG A 591 -25.09 -30.09 -4.60
CA ARG A 591 -23.78 -30.67 -4.19
C ARG A 591 -22.68 -30.65 -5.25
N GLY A 592 -22.84 -29.88 -6.33
CA GLY A 592 -21.83 -29.78 -7.40
C GLY A 592 -20.94 -28.55 -7.24
N ALA A 593 -19.64 -28.70 -7.49
CA ALA A 593 -18.74 -27.56 -7.68
C ALA A 593 -19.32 -26.63 -8.77
N LYS A 594 -19.16 -25.32 -8.57
CA LYS A 594 -19.62 -24.35 -9.56
C LYS A 594 -18.70 -24.49 -10.79
N PRO A 595 -19.21 -24.39 -12.03
CA PRO A 595 -18.40 -24.66 -13.23
C PRO A 595 -17.10 -23.85 -13.28
N TRP A 596 -17.15 -22.59 -12.85
CA TRP A 596 -15.99 -21.70 -12.84
C TRP A 596 -14.89 -22.13 -11.84
N GLU A 597 -15.21 -22.90 -10.79
CA GLU A 597 -14.20 -23.39 -9.83
C GLU A 597 -13.22 -24.34 -10.51
N THR A 598 -13.71 -25.25 -11.35
CA THR A 598 -12.87 -26.16 -12.12
C THR A 598 -12.01 -25.41 -13.14
N TYR A 599 -12.60 -24.44 -13.85
CA TYR A 599 -11.83 -23.64 -14.83
C TYR A 599 -10.75 -22.77 -14.17
N MET A 600 -10.96 -22.33 -12.93
CA MET A 600 -9.91 -21.64 -12.17
C MET A 600 -8.73 -22.55 -11.87
N GLU A 601 -8.97 -23.80 -11.45
CA GLU A 601 -7.91 -24.77 -11.15
C GLU A 601 -7.10 -25.12 -12.40
N GLU A 602 -7.77 -25.42 -13.52
CA GLU A 602 -7.13 -25.68 -14.81
C GLU A 602 -6.28 -24.49 -15.29
N ALA A 603 -6.82 -23.27 -15.20
CA ALA A 603 -6.10 -22.07 -15.61
C ALA A 603 -4.94 -21.73 -14.66
N MET A 604 -5.05 -22.02 -13.36
CA MET A 604 -3.91 -21.87 -12.44
C MET A 604 -2.76 -22.77 -12.84
N ASP A 605 -3.02 -24.00 -13.28
CA ASP A 605 -2.00 -24.91 -13.77
C ASP A 605 -1.30 -24.37 -15.03
N ILE A 606 -2.06 -23.82 -15.97
CA ILE A 606 -1.54 -23.14 -17.16
C ILE A 606 -0.66 -21.93 -16.77
N LEU A 607 -1.04 -21.19 -15.73
CA LEU A 607 -0.38 -19.94 -15.35
C LEU A 607 0.83 -20.12 -14.40
N LYS A 608 1.17 -21.35 -13.97
CA LYS A 608 2.27 -21.63 -13.01
C LYS A 608 3.66 -21.14 -13.46
N GLY A 609 3.89 -20.94 -14.77
CA GLY A 609 5.15 -20.45 -15.35
C GLY A 609 5.25 -18.93 -15.51
N GLN A 610 4.16 -18.20 -15.27
CA GLN A 610 4.11 -16.75 -15.51
C GLN A 610 4.79 -15.96 -14.37
N GLU A 611 5.30 -14.77 -14.69
CA GLU A 611 5.86 -13.87 -13.66
C GLU A 611 4.80 -13.32 -12.69
N SER A 612 3.53 -13.35 -13.09
CA SER A 612 2.40 -12.91 -12.29
C SER A 612 1.90 -14.04 -11.38
N ASN A 613 1.67 -13.73 -10.10
CA ASN A 613 1.15 -14.71 -9.16
C ASN A 613 -0.39 -14.70 -9.14
N PHE A 614 -1.00 -15.74 -9.71
CA PHE A 614 -2.46 -15.91 -9.77
C PHE A 614 -3.07 -16.62 -8.55
N HIS A 615 -2.26 -17.05 -7.57
CA HIS A 615 -2.78 -17.63 -6.34
C HIS A 615 -3.57 -16.60 -5.54
N ARG A 616 -4.60 -17.07 -4.84
CA ARG A 616 -5.40 -16.25 -3.93
C ARG A 616 -4.49 -15.60 -2.87
N PRO A 617 -4.51 -14.27 -2.73
CA PRO A 617 -3.85 -13.61 -1.61
C PRO A 617 -4.42 -14.09 -0.26
N SER A 618 -3.68 -13.85 0.82
CA SER A 618 -4.14 -14.21 2.16
C SER A 618 -5.48 -13.52 2.46
N ILE A 619 -6.43 -14.25 3.04
CA ILE A 619 -7.74 -13.67 3.40
C ILE A 619 -7.61 -12.46 4.35
N ARG A 620 -6.50 -12.35 5.09
CA ARG A 620 -6.21 -11.22 6.01
C ARG A 620 -5.83 -9.92 5.29
N THR A 621 -5.58 -9.98 3.98
CA THR A 621 -5.28 -8.79 3.17
C THR A 621 -6.54 -8.21 2.53
N ASP A 622 -7.67 -8.93 2.58
CA ASP A 622 -8.98 -8.36 2.39
C ASP A 622 -9.38 -7.58 3.65
N ARG A 623 -9.24 -6.26 3.59
CA ARG A 623 -9.47 -5.36 4.73
C ARG A 623 -10.51 -4.31 4.37
N LEU A 624 -11.64 -4.38 5.07
CA LEU A 624 -12.73 -3.44 4.93
C LEU A 624 -12.55 -2.26 5.89
N TYR A 625 -12.67 -1.03 5.37
CA TYR A 625 -12.59 0.19 6.17
C TYR A 625 -13.85 1.03 6.00
N PHE A 626 -14.32 1.61 7.10
CA PHE A 626 -15.45 2.54 7.13
C PHE A 626 -15.00 3.90 7.65
N THR A 627 -15.36 4.97 6.93
CA THR A 627 -15.13 6.35 7.35
C THR A 627 -16.38 6.87 8.03
N LYS A 628 -16.29 7.24 9.32
CA LYS A 628 -17.38 7.88 10.06
C LYS A 628 -17.54 9.35 9.65
N GLN A 629 -18.64 9.98 10.07
CA GLN A 629 -18.93 11.39 9.79
C GLN A 629 -17.86 12.36 10.32
N ASP A 630 -17.17 11.99 11.41
CA ASP A 630 -16.04 12.74 11.99
C ASP A 630 -14.71 12.51 11.26
N ARG A 631 -14.73 11.82 10.10
CA ARG A 631 -13.59 11.40 9.28
C ARG A 631 -12.65 10.39 9.94
N THR A 632 -13.03 9.81 11.08
CA THR A 632 -12.30 8.67 11.64
C THR A 632 -12.49 7.45 10.75
N VAL A 633 -11.40 6.75 10.45
CA VAL A 633 -11.42 5.51 9.68
C VAL A 633 -11.28 4.35 10.64
N ILE A 634 -12.26 3.45 10.63
CA ILE A 634 -12.24 2.21 11.40
C ILE A 634 -12.13 1.02 10.46
N GLN A 635 -11.43 -0.02 10.87
CA GLN A 635 -11.48 -1.31 10.18
C GLN A 635 -12.73 -2.06 10.65
N CYS A 636 -13.49 -2.60 9.70
CA CYS A 636 -14.70 -3.37 9.97
C CYS A 636 -14.48 -4.84 9.60
N ASP A 637 -15.18 -5.72 10.31
CA ASP A 637 -15.31 -7.11 9.87
C ASP A 637 -16.29 -7.19 8.70
N HIS A 638 -16.06 -8.16 7.81
CA HIS A 638 -17.01 -8.47 6.75
C HIS A 638 -18.29 -9.06 7.34
N PRO A 639 -19.49 -8.66 6.87
CA PRO A 639 -20.72 -9.31 7.28
C PRO A 639 -20.68 -10.79 6.87
N ARG A 640 -21.20 -11.66 7.73
CA ARG A 640 -21.24 -13.12 7.51
C ARG A 640 -22.69 -13.58 7.38
N PRO A 641 -22.97 -14.61 6.57
CA PRO A 641 -24.29 -15.23 6.54
C PRO A 641 -24.50 -16.04 7.82
N THR A 642 -25.77 -16.33 8.11
CA THR A 642 -26.16 -17.31 9.14
C THR A 642 -26.06 -18.76 8.65
N ASP A 643 -25.77 -18.98 7.37
CA ASP A 643 -25.65 -20.30 6.76
C ASP A 643 -24.39 -21.04 7.26
N PRO A 644 -24.54 -22.20 7.92
CA PRO A 644 -23.42 -22.98 8.44
C PRO A 644 -22.54 -23.63 7.34
N THR A 645 -22.98 -23.65 6.08
CA THR A 645 -22.20 -24.16 4.94
C THR A 645 -21.23 -23.12 4.36
N TYR A 646 -21.30 -21.87 4.83
CA TYR A 646 -20.43 -20.79 4.40
C TYR A 646 -18.95 -21.08 4.70
N LYS A 647 -18.12 -21.01 3.65
CA LYS A 647 -16.67 -21.13 3.78
C LYS A 647 -15.99 -19.78 3.54
N ASP A 648 -15.16 -19.39 4.50
CA ASP A 648 -14.31 -18.23 4.34
C ASP A 648 -13.42 -18.37 3.10
N GLY A 649 -13.37 -17.32 2.30
CA GLY A 649 -12.56 -17.27 1.08
C GLY A 649 -13.21 -17.83 -0.18
N GLN A 650 -14.43 -18.38 -0.11
CA GLN A 650 -15.18 -18.74 -1.31
C GLN A 650 -15.52 -17.49 -2.14
N THR A 651 -15.22 -17.55 -3.44
CA THR A 651 -15.63 -16.54 -4.42
C THR A 651 -17.14 -16.55 -4.58
N ARG A 652 -17.77 -15.38 -4.49
CA ARG A 652 -19.19 -15.22 -4.82
C ARG A 652 -19.36 -14.47 -6.13
N ILE A 653 -20.43 -14.79 -6.84
CA ILE A 653 -20.88 -14.02 -8.00
C ILE A 653 -21.99 -13.08 -7.52
N SER A 654 -21.80 -11.79 -7.75
CA SER A 654 -22.75 -10.73 -7.46
C SER A 654 -23.23 -10.12 -8.77
N TYR A 655 -24.51 -9.79 -8.83
CA TYR A 655 -25.15 -9.21 -10.01
C TYR A 655 -25.55 -7.77 -9.70
N GLY A 656 -25.17 -6.84 -10.57
CA GLY A 656 -25.56 -5.43 -10.44
C GLY A 656 -24.73 -4.49 -11.31
N ALA A 657 -25.10 -3.21 -11.31
CA ALA A 657 -24.48 -2.21 -12.16
C ALA A 657 -23.00 -1.96 -11.81
N VAL A 658 -22.21 -1.71 -12.85
CA VAL A 658 -20.81 -1.26 -12.74
C VAL A 658 -20.77 0.25 -12.92
N ALA A 659 -20.07 0.97 -12.06
CA ALA A 659 -19.90 2.41 -12.19
C ALA A 659 -18.47 2.79 -12.58
N ALA A 660 -18.30 3.98 -13.12
CA ALA A 660 -16.99 4.62 -13.20
C ALA A 660 -17.09 6.13 -13.01
N GLY A 661 -15.93 6.74 -12.73
CA GLY A 661 -15.78 8.18 -12.53
C GLY A 661 -14.79 8.44 -11.40
N LYS A 662 -13.69 9.14 -11.70
CA LYS A 662 -12.60 9.34 -10.73
C LYS A 662 -13.07 10.01 -9.43
N LEU A 663 -13.97 10.99 -9.51
CA LEU A 663 -14.45 11.72 -8.34
C LEU A 663 -15.25 10.81 -7.38
N VAL A 664 -16.16 9.99 -7.94
CA VAL A 664 -16.99 9.07 -7.17
C VAL A 664 -16.20 7.86 -6.68
N ALA A 665 -15.24 7.33 -7.45
CA ALA A 665 -14.48 6.14 -7.05
C ALA A 665 -13.45 6.44 -5.93
N TYR A 666 -12.77 7.59 -5.99
CA TYR A 666 -11.64 7.89 -5.09
C TYR A 666 -12.05 8.59 -3.79
N THR A 667 -13.28 9.08 -3.68
CA THR A 667 -13.79 9.75 -2.48
C THR A 667 -14.75 8.83 -1.72
N PRO A 668 -14.40 8.29 -0.54
CA PRO A 668 -15.20 7.26 0.14
C PRO A 668 -16.68 7.62 0.35
N ASP A 669 -16.96 8.85 0.78
CA ASP A 669 -18.34 9.29 1.06
C ASP A 669 -19.18 9.36 -0.23
N LEU A 670 -18.63 9.97 -1.29
CA LEU A 670 -19.28 10.05 -2.59
C LEU A 670 -19.43 8.68 -3.23
N ARG A 671 -18.45 7.79 -3.04
CA ARG A 671 -18.49 6.42 -3.56
C ARG A 671 -19.69 5.67 -3.03
N LEU A 672 -19.88 5.71 -1.70
CA LEU A 672 -20.96 4.98 -1.05
C LEU A 672 -22.32 5.63 -1.35
N ASP A 673 -22.40 6.96 -1.35
CA ASP A 673 -23.63 7.70 -1.71
C ASP A 673 -24.07 7.43 -3.15
N PHE A 674 -23.14 7.55 -4.11
CA PHE A 674 -23.40 7.24 -5.51
C PHE A 674 -23.77 5.77 -5.72
N ALA A 675 -23.07 4.86 -5.05
CA ALA A 675 -23.34 3.43 -5.18
C ALA A 675 -24.72 3.05 -4.62
N ASN A 676 -25.10 3.58 -3.46
CA ASN A 676 -26.41 3.33 -2.87
C ASN A 676 -27.55 3.92 -3.71
N SER A 677 -27.34 5.12 -4.27
CA SER A 677 -28.35 5.82 -5.08
C SER A 677 -28.63 5.13 -6.42
N ASN A 678 -27.67 4.34 -6.94
CA ASN A 678 -27.76 3.71 -8.26
C ASN A 678 -27.61 2.17 -8.23
N ASP A 679 -27.70 1.54 -7.05
CA ASP A 679 -27.48 0.10 -6.81
C ASP A 679 -26.19 -0.48 -7.44
N ILE A 680 -25.10 0.30 -7.38
CA ILE A 680 -23.79 -0.10 -7.92
C ILE A 680 -23.18 -1.20 -7.05
N LYS A 681 -22.56 -2.20 -7.68
CA LYS A 681 -21.82 -3.28 -7.00
C LYS A 681 -20.31 -3.21 -7.19
N CYS A 682 -19.86 -2.57 -8.26
CA CYS A 682 -18.46 -2.47 -8.61
C CYS A 682 -18.17 -1.10 -9.22
N PHE A 683 -16.99 -0.56 -8.94
CA PHE A 683 -16.42 0.55 -9.68
C PHE A 683 -15.30 0.06 -10.61
N ASP A 684 -15.16 0.71 -11.74
CA ASP A 684 -14.15 0.43 -12.74
C ASP A 684 -13.38 1.71 -13.09
N SER A 685 -12.23 1.53 -13.72
CA SER A 685 -11.31 2.55 -14.16
C SER A 685 -11.81 3.42 -15.32
N GLY A 686 -12.86 3.01 -16.05
CA GLY A 686 -13.56 3.80 -17.07
C GLY A 686 -13.56 3.19 -18.47
N PHE A 687 -14.75 2.90 -19.00
CA PHE A 687 -14.99 2.30 -20.33
C PHE A 687 -16.03 3.08 -21.16
N ASN A 688 -16.40 4.30 -20.74
CA ASN A 688 -17.46 5.09 -21.37
C ASN A 688 -17.20 5.35 -22.87
N SER A 689 -15.96 5.62 -23.26
CA SER A 689 -15.61 5.83 -24.67
C SER A 689 -15.78 4.57 -25.53
N ILE A 690 -15.50 3.38 -24.96
CA ILE A 690 -15.73 2.10 -25.63
C ILE A 690 -17.24 1.84 -25.78
N LEU A 691 -18.01 2.12 -24.73
CA LEU A 691 -19.47 1.95 -24.76
C LEU A 691 -20.13 2.91 -25.76
N ASP A 692 -19.66 4.14 -25.87
CA ASP A 692 -20.11 5.08 -26.88
C ASP A 692 -19.90 4.55 -28.31
N ARG A 693 -18.81 3.80 -28.55
CA ARG A 693 -18.57 3.12 -29.83
C ARG A 693 -19.45 1.90 -30.01
N LEU A 694 -19.65 1.10 -28.96
CA LEU A 694 -20.50 -0.09 -29.03
C LEU A 694 -21.95 0.28 -29.34
N ASP A 695 -22.51 1.28 -28.67
CA ASP A 695 -23.88 1.75 -28.93
C ASP A 695 -24.04 2.35 -30.35
N GLY A 696 -22.96 2.90 -30.93
CA GLY A 696 -22.95 3.43 -32.30
C GLY A 696 -22.68 2.37 -33.38
N SER A 697 -21.97 1.29 -33.04
CA SER A 697 -21.80 0.11 -33.89
C SER A 697 -23.04 -0.77 -33.75
N LYS A 698 -23.52 -1.47 -34.79
CA LYS A 698 -24.71 -2.34 -34.69
C LYS A 698 -24.53 -3.57 -33.76
N LYS A 699 -23.58 -3.54 -32.83
CA LYS A 699 -23.16 -4.63 -31.93
C LYS A 699 -23.60 -4.28 -30.50
N GLU A 700 -24.90 -4.45 -30.26
CA GLU A 700 -25.59 -4.00 -29.04
C GLU A 700 -25.69 -5.08 -27.94
N SER A 701 -24.93 -6.18 -28.08
CA SER A 701 -24.83 -7.25 -27.09
C SER A 701 -23.49 -7.18 -26.38
N TYR A 702 -23.48 -6.60 -25.18
CA TYR A 702 -22.27 -6.50 -24.36
C TYR A 702 -22.53 -6.67 -22.86
N LEU A 703 -21.52 -7.13 -22.13
CA LEU A 703 -21.59 -7.41 -20.68
C LEU A 703 -20.22 -7.20 -20.03
N PHE A 704 -20.21 -6.70 -18.79
CA PHE A 704 -19.02 -6.61 -17.95
C PHE A 704 -18.95 -7.77 -16.96
N ILE A 705 -17.74 -8.31 -16.78
CA ILE A 705 -17.42 -9.33 -15.77
C ILE A 705 -16.16 -8.84 -15.05
N ARG A 706 -16.31 -8.40 -13.80
CA ARG A 706 -15.23 -7.80 -13.00
C ARG A 706 -14.91 -8.65 -11.79
N GLY A 707 -13.64 -9.00 -11.61
CA GLY A 707 -13.11 -9.57 -10.38
C GLY A 707 -12.68 -8.47 -9.42
N MET A 708 -13.03 -8.59 -8.14
CA MET A 708 -12.77 -7.54 -7.17
C MET A 708 -11.33 -7.59 -6.67
N SER A 709 -10.56 -6.53 -6.91
CA SER A 709 -9.14 -6.43 -6.51
C SER A 709 -8.86 -5.33 -5.48
N ASP A 710 -9.76 -4.36 -5.35
CA ASP A 710 -9.72 -3.38 -4.27
C ASP A 710 -11.12 -2.88 -3.92
N TYR A 711 -11.20 -1.77 -3.17
CA TYR A 711 -12.44 -1.07 -2.81
C TYR A 711 -12.54 0.31 -3.48
N VAL A 712 -11.88 0.51 -4.63
CA VAL A 712 -11.79 1.79 -5.34
C VAL A 712 -12.28 1.63 -6.77
N ASP A 713 -11.45 1.13 -7.67
CA ASP A 713 -11.71 1.00 -9.11
C ASP A 713 -10.92 -0.16 -9.75
N GLY A 714 -10.28 -1.00 -8.93
CA GLY A 714 -9.40 -2.07 -9.36
C GLY A 714 -7.94 -1.66 -9.62
N SER A 715 -7.51 -0.47 -9.18
CA SER A 715 -6.15 0.05 -9.38
C SER A 715 -5.09 -0.54 -8.44
N LYS A 716 -5.45 -1.14 -7.28
CA LYS A 716 -4.45 -1.74 -6.37
C LYS A 716 -4.06 -3.15 -6.81
N LYS A 717 -2.75 -3.39 -6.89
CA LYS A 717 -2.18 -4.59 -7.54
C LYS A 717 -2.31 -5.91 -6.79
N GLU A 718 -2.38 -5.89 -5.46
CA GLU A 718 -2.20 -7.09 -4.63
C GLU A 718 -3.14 -8.24 -5.01
N TRP A 719 -4.39 -7.93 -5.34
CA TRP A 719 -5.41 -8.92 -5.69
C TRP A 719 -5.68 -9.03 -7.20
N GLN A 720 -5.05 -8.20 -8.05
CA GLN A 720 -5.42 -8.10 -9.47
C GLN A 720 -5.32 -9.42 -10.23
N CYS A 721 -4.26 -10.19 -10.01
CA CYS A 721 -4.06 -11.45 -10.72
C CYS A 721 -5.11 -12.49 -10.33
N TYR A 722 -5.32 -12.73 -9.04
CA TYR A 722 -6.37 -13.65 -8.58
C TYR A 722 -7.77 -13.18 -9.04
N ALA A 723 -8.07 -11.89 -8.85
CA ALA A 723 -9.35 -11.32 -9.25
C ALA A 723 -9.61 -11.48 -10.77
N SER A 724 -8.60 -11.22 -11.61
CA SER A 724 -8.73 -11.38 -13.05
C SER A 724 -8.94 -12.83 -13.48
N LEU A 725 -8.25 -13.78 -12.84
CA LEU A 725 -8.44 -15.21 -13.06
C LEU A 725 -9.87 -15.65 -12.77
N VAL A 726 -10.40 -15.25 -11.61
CA VAL A 726 -11.75 -15.63 -11.19
C VAL A 726 -12.80 -15.06 -12.16
N ALA A 727 -12.63 -13.82 -12.59
CA ALA A 727 -13.49 -13.19 -13.60
C ALA A 727 -13.43 -13.93 -14.96
N ALA A 728 -12.23 -14.31 -15.40
CA ALA A 728 -12.04 -15.08 -16.62
C ALA A 728 -12.66 -16.49 -16.55
N ALA A 729 -12.59 -17.14 -15.38
CA ALA A 729 -13.21 -18.45 -15.19
C ALA A 729 -14.74 -18.38 -15.27
N TYR A 730 -15.34 -17.33 -14.69
CA TYR A 730 -16.77 -17.07 -14.84
C TYR A 730 -17.12 -16.76 -16.31
N MET A 731 -16.31 -15.98 -17.01
CA MET A 731 -16.48 -15.74 -18.45
C MET A 731 -16.48 -17.04 -19.26
N LYS A 732 -15.56 -17.98 -18.99
CA LYS A 732 -15.54 -19.30 -19.66
C LYS A 732 -16.87 -20.04 -19.42
N ALA A 733 -17.36 -20.06 -18.19
CA ALA A 733 -18.64 -20.69 -17.84
C ALA A 733 -19.83 -20.03 -18.56
N LEU A 734 -19.85 -18.69 -18.67
CA LEU A 734 -20.90 -17.96 -19.39
C LEU A 734 -20.88 -18.30 -20.88
N ILE A 735 -19.71 -18.29 -21.52
CA ILE A 735 -19.58 -18.59 -22.95
C ILE A 735 -20.01 -20.02 -23.28
N LEU A 736 -19.77 -20.97 -22.37
CA LEU A 736 -20.24 -22.36 -22.53
C LEU A 736 -21.76 -22.52 -22.34
N THR A 737 -22.42 -21.51 -21.77
CA THR A 737 -23.88 -21.48 -21.59
C THR A 737 -24.59 -20.86 -22.81
N LEU A 738 -23.88 -20.05 -23.59
CA LEU A 738 -24.34 -19.52 -24.89
C LEU A 738 -24.36 -20.63 -25.95
#